data_AF-A0A954G5L5-F1
#
_entry.id   AF-A0A954G5L5-F1
#
_cell.length_a   1.000
_cell.length_b   1.000
_cell.length_c   1.000
_cell.angle_alpha   90.00
_cell.angle_beta   90.00
_cell.angle_gamma   90.00
#
_symmetry.space_group_name_H-M   'P 1'
#
loop_
_entity.id
_entity.type
_entity.pdbx_description
1 polymer ?
#
loop_
_entity_poly.entity_id
_entity_poly.type
_entity_poly.pdbx_seq_one_letter_code
_entity_poly.pdbx_strand_id
1 'polypeptide(L)'
;SMKVIEVKGKDSGYLNSSPILLKAVSASADGRVVTLGNHTLIYLDSNIEHRQSPRDYGSLLLPGADGTFLYSERGIITNQMEEIFQAAEVGKPVLPIQLGSLIPAIQPGYFLNLLSSSRRDSGQIDMLAVHAAGELQPLLTLNDVDTSLSKFERQDPPGMAYAKRFSFFPDQNLLIQVPNSNDRLILHRVSLLEQMKQSGIDYFYATSRPETKAAPGQLWKYQIETASRKGGVKYELKSGPEGMTVTDTGLMSWKVPADVVEPEFKVTVQLKDDSTQELNHRFTMFVPAAIGIAQEKVRREEERKEAEKKMVEDLKAAAQEAKRIVEREKQNSIKLQRLVESGKTFREQAEQDTAEQFRRFEKEQALRKLRGFGPDAPNPYRLWTDISENEIEARLIKYFADTVILHSRSNQILTIPDNTLSALDREYLNQVSKTEIAERKQREKELADSGSPQQRMLELWLAIQKTPSRFGKTNLLGNIQDQQGKPLLSWRVQLLKYVGQGELYSLFRHDEPWHSEYNKKLIPLIPSFYRSSRSKAGVGKTNLLAIRAQRPLFSGPGGESLFRGGELPGKTAIVVEAPDALAVEWTKPDDWEYESDNSIERLFGFQPDGFYALFADGKVELISDKKPLDEIGRMLNLENGPTNMSQ
;
A
#
# COMPACT_ATOMS: atom_id res chain seq x y z
N SER A 1 -42.47 39.12 -5.90
CA SER A 1 -41.44 39.90 -6.60
C SER A 1 -40.06 39.49 -6.08
N MET A 2 -39.18 39.01 -6.96
CA MET A 2 -37.79 38.70 -6.62
C MET A 2 -37.06 39.97 -6.19
N LYS A 3 -36.25 39.89 -5.13
CA LYS A 3 -35.40 41.00 -4.67
C LYS A 3 -33.98 40.69 -5.08
N VAL A 4 -33.42 41.47 -6.01
CA VAL A 4 -32.04 41.34 -6.47
C VAL A 4 -31.13 42.18 -5.58
N ILE A 5 -30.04 41.60 -5.09
CA ILE A 5 -29.01 42.30 -4.31
C ILE A 5 -27.69 42.17 -5.07
N GLU A 6 -27.09 43.30 -5.46
CA GLU A 6 -25.78 43.35 -6.12
C GLU A 6 -24.68 43.60 -5.08
N VAL A 7 -23.63 42.79 -5.11
CA VAL A 7 -22.44 42.95 -4.26
C VAL A 7 -21.22 43.17 -5.16
N LYS A 8 -20.58 44.35 -5.08
CA LYS A 8 -19.37 44.68 -5.85
C LYS A 8 -18.11 44.07 -5.21
N GLY A 9 -17.31 43.37 -6.00
CA GLY A 9 -15.96 42.93 -5.63
C GLY A 9 -14.92 44.03 -5.89
N LYS A 10 -13.94 44.18 -5.00
CA LYS A 10 -12.74 45.00 -5.25
C LYS A 10 -11.68 44.15 -5.95
N ASP A 11 -11.23 44.61 -7.12
CA ASP A 11 -10.02 44.27 -7.87
C ASP A 11 -9.36 42.92 -7.54
N SER A 12 -9.69 41.88 -8.31
CA SER A 12 -8.94 40.62 -8.33
C SER A 12 -7.99 40.58 -9.53
N GLY A 13 -6.70 40.75 -9.26
CA GLY A 13 -5.64 40.64 -10.26
C GLY A 13 -5.54 39.23 -10.86
N TYR A 14 -5.34 39.16 -12.17
CA TYR A 14 -5.22 37.92 -12.93
C TYR A 14 -3.89 37.22 -12.63
N LEU A 15 -3.94 36.04 -12.00
CA LEU A 15 -2.82 35.10 -11.98
C LEU A 15 -2.91 34.19 -13.22
N ASN A 16 -2.18 34.59 -14.26
CA ASN A 16 -2.12 33.86 -15.53
C ASN A 16 -1.05 32.76 -15.45
N SER A 17 -1.32 31.68 -14.72
CA SER A 17 -0.52 30.44 -14.79
C SER A 17 -1.25 29.28 -14.11
N SER A 18 -1.99 28.48 -14.87
CA SER A 18 -2.31 27.10 -14.49
C SER A 18 -2.57 26.27 -15.75
N PRO A 19 -2.04 25.04 -15.84
CA PRO A 19 -2.23 24.18 -17.00
C PRO A 19 -3.72 23.95 -17.24
N ILE A 20 -4.15 24.01 -18.50
CA ILE A 20 -5.54 23.86 -18.99
C ILE A 20 -6.26 22.64 -18.35
N LEU A 21 -5.50 21.62 -17.95
CA LEU A 21 -5.96 20.40 -17.30
C LEU A 21 -6.66 20.61 -15.94
N LEU A 22 -6.27 21.59 -15.12
CA LEU A 22 -6.89 21.83 -13.80
C LEU A 22 -8.28 22.47 -13.89
N LYS A 23 -8.63 23.09 -15.02
CA LYS A 23 -9.96 23.68 -15.24
C LYS A 23 -11.04 22.63 -15.56
N ALA A 24 -10.62 21.42 -15.93
CA ALA A 24 -11.51 20.33 -16.35
C ALA A 24 -11.73 19.27 -15.25
N VAL A 25 -11.25 19.51 -14.03
CA VAL A 25 -11.48 18.64 -12.87
C VAL A 25 -12.70 19.14 -12.09
N SER A 26 -13.63 18.24 -11.80
CA SER A 26 -14.73 18.52 -10.87
C SER A 26 -14.98 17.33 -9.95
N ALA A 27 -15.56 17.58 -8.78
CA ALA A 27 -15.76 16.57 -7.76
C ALA A 27 -17.14 16.69 -7.10
N SER A 28 -17.69 15.56 -6.65
CA SER A 28 -18.85 15.54 -5.74
C SER A 28 -18.50 16.25 -4.43
N ALA A 29 -19.50 16.68 -3.67
CA ALA A 29 -19.30 17.47 -2.46
C ALA A 29 -18.52 16.69 -1.37
N ASP A 30 -18.65 15.37 -1.35
CA ASP A 30 -17.91 14.48 -0.47
C ASP A 30 -16.51 14.10 -1.00
N GLY A 31 -16.11 14.59 -2.18
CA GLY A 31 -14.83 14.30 -2.84
C GLY A 31 -14.71 12.88 -3.40
N ARG A 32 -15.77 12.06 -3.31
CA ARG A 32 -15.73 10.64 -3.68
C ARG A 32 -15.68 10.42 -5.18
N VAL A 33 -16.44 11.19 -5.94
CA VAL A 33 -16.53 11.08 -7.40
C VAL A 33 -15.82 12.27 -8.00
N VAL A 34 -14.72 12.02 -8.69
CA VAL A 34 -13.91 13.05 -9.35
C VAL A 34 -13.91 12.79 -10.85
N THR A 35 -14.22 13.80 -11.65
CA THR A 35 -14.25 13.71 -13.11
C THR A 35 -13.12 14.53 -13.73
N LEU A 36 -12.59 14.02 -14.85
CA LEU A 36 -11.64 14.71 -15.71
C LEU A 36 -11.94 14.34 -17.17
N GLY A 37 -12.55 15.26 -17.93
CA GLY A 37 -13.08 14.97 -19.26
C GLY A 37 -14.11 13.82 -19.21
N ASN A 38 -13.90 12.77 -20.00
CA ASN A 38 -14.74 11.56 -20.03
C ASN A 38 -14.29 10.45 -19.05
N HIS A 39 -13.36 10.77 -18.14
CA HIS A 39 -12.90 9.84 -17.11
C HIS A 39 -13.51 10.20 -15.77
N THR A 40 -13.94 9.18 -15.04
CA THR A 40 -14.45 9.28 -13.68
C THR A 40 -13.59 8.43 -12.76
N LEU A 41 -13.08 9.03 -11.69
CA LEU A 41 -12.40 8.36 -10.59
C LEU A 41 -13.37 8.29 -9.41
N ILE A 42 -13.50 7.11 -8.82
CA ILE A 42 -14.32 6.88 -7.63
C ILE A 42 -13.40 6.43 -6.51
N TYR A 43 -13.29 7.26 -5.49
CA TYR A 43 -12.49 7.01 -4.30
C TYR A 43 -13.29 6.14 -3.33
N LEU A 44 -12.82 4.91 -3.14
CA LEU A 44 -13.38 3.91 -2.23
C LEU A 44 -12.37 3.67 -1.09
N ASP A 45 -12.15 4.68 -0.24
CA ASP A 45 -11.20 4.75 0.91
C ASP A 45 -9.80 4.10 0.70
N SER A 46 -9.73 2.78 0.56
CA SER A 46 -8.53 1.99 0.24
C SER A 46 -8.25 1.76 -1.24
N ASN A 47 -9.16 2.12 -2.15
CA ASN A 47 -9.02 1.90 -3.59
C ASN A 47 -9.53 3.10 -4.41
N ILE A 48 -9.02 3.25 -5.63
CA ILE A 48 -9.52 4.23 -6.60
C ILE A 48 -9.99 3.44 -7.81
N GLU A 49 -11.28 3.45 -8.08
CA GLU A 49 -11.81 2.88 -9.31
C GLU A 49 -11.77 3.93 -10.42
N HIS A 50 -11.25 3.51 -11.58
CA HIS A 50 -11.33 4.28 -12.80
C HIS A 50 -12.47 3.74 -13.66
N ARG A 51 -13.38 4.63 -14.04
CA ARG A 51 -14.50 4.34 -14.92
C ARG A 51 -14.44 5.30 -16.11
N GLN A 52 -14.47 4.76 -17.32
CA GLN A 52 -14.55 5.53 -18.54
C GLN A 52 -16.00 5.56 -19.03
N SER A 53 -16.49 6.74 -19.40
CA SER A 53 -17.83 6.86 -19.98
C SER A 53 -17.94 6.07 -21.29
N PRO A 54 -19.10 5.46 -21.57
CA PRO A 54 -19.29 4.59 -22.74
C PRO A 54 -19.21 5.36 -24.07
N ARG A 55 -19.31 6.69 -24.03
CA ARG A 55 -19.30 7.60 -25.17
C ARG A 55 -18.57 8.89 -24.81
N ASP A 56 -18.37 9.74 -25.82
CA ASP A 56 -17.89 11.10 -25.62
C ASP A 56 -19.04 12.01 -25.18
N TYR A 57 -19.04 12.38 -23.89
CA TYR A 57 -20.02 13.28 -23.27
C TYR A 57 -19.61 14.76 -23.34
N GLY A 58 -18.56 15.08 -24.10
CA GLY A 58 -18.08 16.44 -24.29
C GLY A 58 -16.88 16.76 -23.41
N SER A 59 -16.57 18.05 -23.28
CA SER A 59 -15.35 18.51 -22.62
C SER A 59 -15.38 18.46 -21.09
N LEU A 60 -16.57 18.36 -20.48
CA LEU A 60 -16.74 18.43 -19.03
C LEU A 60 -17.92 17.56 -18.55
N LEU A 61 -17.61 16.60 -17.67
CA LEU A 61 -18.58 15.88 -16.85
C LEU A 61 -18.62 16.52 -15.47
N LEU A 62 -19.78 16.99 -15.02
CA LEU A 62 -19.97 17.60 -13.71
C LEU A 62 -20.71 16.62 -12.78
N PRO A 63 -20.07 16.10 -11.73
CA PRO A 63 -20.78 15.29 -10.76
C PRO A 63 -21.76 16.15 -9.95
N GLY A 64 -22.95 15.60 -9.70
CA GLY A 64 -23.85 16.13 -8.67
C GLY A 64 -23.19 16.09 -7.28
N ALA A 65 -23.74 16.85 -6.34
CA ALA A 65 -23.17 16.95 -4.99
C ALA A 65 -23.07 15.60 -4.25
N ASP A 66 -23.98 14.65 -4.49
CA ASP A 66 -23.95 13.29 -3.96
C ASP A 66 -23.15 12.30 -4.82
N GLY A 67 -22.67 12.74 -5.98
CA GLY A 67 -21.94 11.93 -6.95
C GLY A 67 -22.79 10.85 -7.62
N THR A 68 -24.12 10.83 -7.47
CA THR A 68 -24.98 9.80 -8.11
C THR A 68 -25.06 10.01 -9.62
N PHE A 69 -25.30 11.25 -10.04
CA PHE A 69 -25.44 11.64 -11.45
C PHE A 69 -24.25 12.48 -11.90
N LEU A 70 -23.86 12.32 -13.16
CA LEU A 70 -22.88 13.12 -13.88
C LEU A 70 -23.59 13.85 -15.01
N TYR A 71 -23.42 15.16 -15.06
CA TYR A 71 -24.10 16.07 -15.98
C TYR A 71 -23.14 16.57 -17.05
N SER A 72 -23.60 16.65 -18.28
CA SER A 72 -22.84 17.20 -19.40
C SER A 72 -23.74 17.93 -20.39
N GLU A 73 -23.15 18.68 -21.31
CA GLU A 73 -23.85 19.28 -22.45
C GLU A 73 -24.54 18.24 -23.35
N ARG A 74 -24.15 16.97 -23.24
CA ARG A 74 -24.65 15.90 -24.11
C ARG A 74 -25.61 14.94 -23.42
N GLY A 75 -25.75 14.98 -22.09
CA GLY A 75 -26.59 14.01 -21.40
C GLY A 75 -26.32 13.90 -19.90
N ILE A 76 -27.10 13.02 -19.27
CA ILE A 76 -26.98 12.66 -17.86
C ILE A 76 -26.68 11.16 -17.78
N ILE A 77 -25.63 10.81 -17.05
CA ILE A 77 -25.26 9.43 -16.76
C ILE A 77 -25.17 9.22 -15.25
N THR A 78 -25.21 7.98 -14.78
CA THR A 78 -24.89 7.65 -13.38
C THR A 78 -23.37 7.50 -13.18
N ASN A 79 -22.90 7.53 -11.94
CA ASN A 79 -21.52 7.19 -11.60
C ASN A 79 -21.16 5.71 -11.85
N GLN A 80 -22.13 4.84 -12.11
CA GLN A 80 -21.90 3.49 -12.65
C GLN A 80 -21.91 3.46 -14.19
N MET A 81 -21.82 4.62 -14.85
CA MET A 81 -21.79 4.77 -16.30
C MET A 81 -23.08 4.32 -17.02
N GLU A 82 -24.21 4.28 -16.30
CA GLU A 82 -25.51 4.00 -16.91
C GLU A 82 -26.06 5.27 -17.55
N GLU A 83 -26.47 5.17 -18.82
CA GLU A 83 -27.04 6.28 -19.55
C GLU A 83 -28.49 6.52 -19.09
N ILE A 84 -28.78 7.70 -18.53
CA ILE A 84 -30.16 8.09 -18.18
C ILE A 84 -30.82 8.80 -19.36
N PHE A 85 -30.09 9.72 -20.00
CA PHE A 85 -30.53 10.41 -21.21
C PHE A 85 -29.41 10.48 -22.25
N GLN A 86 -29.78 10.30 -23.51
CA GLN A 86 -28.86 10.10 -24.61
C GLN A 86 -28.28 11.41 -25.20
N ALA A 87 -26.95 11.40 -25.36
CA ALA A 87 -26.20 12.23 -26.30
C ALA A 87 -26.31 11.67 -27.72
N ALA A 88 -26.60 12.50 -28.71
CA ALA A 88 -26.61 12.06 -30.10
C ALA A 88 -25.32 11.32 -30.50
N GLU A 89 -25.45 10.29 -31.35
CA GLU A 89 -24.31 9.54 -31.89
C GLU A 89 -23.34 10.47 -32.64
N VAL A 90 -22.04 10.22 -32.45
CA VAL A 90 -20.98 10.90 -33.19
C VAL A 90 -21.26 10.78 -34.69
N GLY A 91 -21.53 11.91 -35.36
CA GLY A 91 -21.76 11.97 -36.81
C GLY A 91 -23.23 11.95 -37.27
N LYS A 92 -24.22 11.96 -36.39
CA LYS A 92 -25.64 12.13 -36.76
C LYS A 92 -26.22 13.47 -36.29
N PRO A 93 -27.06 14.15 -37.09
CA PRO A 93 -27.70 15.39 -36.68
C PRO A 93 -28.74 15.12 -35.58
N VAL A 94 -28.63 15.90 -34.49
CA VAL A 94 -29.57 15.88 -33.36
C VAL A 94 -30.89 16.52 -33.80
N LEU A 95 -32.02 15.85 -33.62
CA LEU A 95 -33.33 16.51 -33.50
C LEU A 95 -33.74 16.49 -32.01
N PRO A 96 -34.42 17.55 -31.53
CA PRO A 96 -33.97 18.29 -30.36
C PRO A 96 -34.49 17.71 -29.06
N ILE A 97 -33.61 17.06 -28.31
CA ILE A 97 -33.50 17.45 -26.91
C ILE A 97 -32.36 18.47 -26.93
N GLN A 98 -32.68 19.76 -27.05
CA GLN A 98 -31.71 20.82 -26.76
C GLN A 98 -31.39 20.69 -25.28
N LEU A 99 -30.44 19.83 -24.92
CA LEU A 99 -29.83 19.92 -23.61
C LEU A 99 -28.95 21.17 -23.67
N GLY A 100 -29.29 22.14 -22.85
CA GLY A 100 -28.45 23.30 -22.62
C GLY A 100 -27.22 22.90 -21.80
N SER A 101 -26.54 23.90 -21.26
CA SER A 101 -25.50 23.64 -20.27
C SER A 101 -26.13 23.15 -18.97
N LEU A 102 -25.85 21.90 -18.59
CA LEU A 102 -26.35 21.29 -17.36
C LEU A 102 -25.39 21.60 -16.21
N ILE A 103 -25.90 22.27 -15.16
CA ILE A 103 -25.10 22.71 -14.02
C ILE A 103 -25.70 22.10 -12.75
N PRO A 104 -25.03 21.17 -12.06
CA PRO A 104 -25.56 20.60 -10.82
C PRO A 104 -25.74 21.69 -9.75
N ALA A 105 -26.79 21.56 -8.94
CA ALA A 105 -26.94 22.39 -7.75
C ALA A 105 -25.85 22.06 -6.71
N ILE A 106 -25.60 22.99 -5.80
CA ILE A 106 -24.57 22.85 -4.76
C ILE A 106 -24.96 21.77 -3.75
N GLN A 107 -26.26 21.63 -3.46
CA GLN A 107 -26.80 20.47 -2.76
C GLN A 107 -27.44 19.48 -3.76
N PRO A 108 -27.56 18.17 -3.41
CA PRO A 108 -28.03 17.16 -4.36
C PRO A 108 -29.47 17.37 -4.85
N GLY A 109 -29.97 16.53 -5.75
CA GLY A 109 -31.41 16.49 -6.07
C GLY A 109 -31.91 17.53 -7.09
N TYR A 110 -31.10 18.51 -7.50
CA TYR A 110 -31.46 19.46 -8.56
C TYR A 110 -30.29 19.77 -9.48
N PHE A 111 -30.60 20.21 -10.69
CA PHE A 111 -29.64 20.85 -11.60
C PHE A 111 -30.32 21.99 -12.37
N LEU A 112 -29.51 22.93 -12.84
CA LEU A 112 -29.91 23.98 -13.76
C LEU A 112 -29.65 23.54 -15.20
N ASN A 113 -30.54 23.91 -16.09
CA ASN A 113 -30.37 23.77 -17.53
C ASN A 113 -30.40 25.16 -18.17
N LEU A 114 -29.26 25.57 -18.73
CA LEU A 114 -29.14 26.82 -19.47
C LEU A 114 -29.28 26.54 -20.97
N LEU A 115 -30.49 26.68 -21.47
CA LEU A 115 -30.87 26.42 -22.87
C LEU A 115 -30.43 27.58 -23.75
N SER A 116 -29.52 27.30 -24.69
CA SER A 116 -29.12 28.28 -25.69
C SER A 116 -30.09 28.29 -26.87
N SER A 117 -30.61 29.46 -27.23
CA SER A 117 -31.49 29.60 -28.39
C SER A 117 -30.66 29.48 -29.69
N SER A 118 -30.72 28.31 -30.33
CA SER A 118 -29.96 28.03 -31.57
C SER A 118 -30.58 28.66 -32.83
N ARG A 119 -30.75 30.00 -32.86
CA ARG A 119 -30.93 30.72 -34.13
C ARG A 119 -30.07 31.98 -34.13
N ARG A 120 -29.11 32.02 -35.06
CA ARG A 120 -28.08 33.04 -35.27
C ARG A 120 -28.60 34.49 -35.49
N ASP A 121 -29.88 34.79 -35.33
CA ASP A 121 -30.43 36.10 -35.73
C ASP A 121 -31.66 36.59 -34.93
N SER A 122 -31.98 36.00 -33.78
CA SER A 122 -33.06 36.52 -32.93
C SER A 122 -32.51 36.79 -31.55
N GLY A 123 -32.47 38.04 -31.12
CA GLY A 123 -32.04 38.48 -29.78
C GLY A 123 -32.93 37.95 -28.65
N GLN A 124 -33.03 36.63 -28.52
CA GLN A 124 -33.90 35.92 -27.60
C GLN A 124 -33.05 35.23 -26.52
N ILE A 125 -33.47 35.45 -25.28
CA ILE A 125 -32.79 35.17 -24.01
C ILE A 125 -32.49 33.67 -23.87
N ASP A 126 -31.30 33.32 -23.35
CA ASP A 126 -30.99 31.94 -22.94
C ASP A 126 -31.92 31.57 -21.78
N MET A 127 -32.69 30.50 -21.91
CA MET A 127 -33.65 30.12 -20.86
C MET A 127 -32.92 29.35 -19.75
N LEU A 128 -33.07 29.80 -18.50
CA LEU A 128 -32.57 29.07 -17.33
C LEU A 128 -33.74 28.32 -16.66
N ALA A 129 -33.64 27.00 -16.57
CA ALA A 129 -34.65 26.16 -15.93
C ALA A 129 -34.05 25.30 -14.80
N VAL A 130 -34.86 25.04 -13.78
CA VAL A 130 -34.54 24.12 -12.68
C VAL A 130 -35.18 22.77 -12.96
N HIS A 131 -34.39 21.71 -12.81
CA HIS A 131 -34.80 20.32 -13.01
C HIS A 131 -34.52 19.50 -11.75
N ALA A 132 -35.33 18.47 -11.51
CA ALA A 132 -35.02 17.44 -10.52
C ALA A 132 -33.84 16.59 -11.00
N ALA A 133 -33.01 16.08 -10.08
CA ALA A 133 -31.86 15.26 -10.43
C ALA A 133 -32.27 14.03 -11.24
N GLY A 134 -31.62 13.84 -12.39
CA GLY A 134 -31.89 12.69 -13.26
C GLY A 134 -33.19 12.78 -14.06
N GLU A 135 -33.83 13.95 -14.13
CA GLU A 135 -35.08 14.19 -14.88
C GLU A 135 -34.92 15.36 -15.86
N LEU A 136 -35.38 15.21 -17.11
CA LEU A 136 -35.30 16.29 -18.12
C LEU A 136 -36.50 17.23 -18.12
N GLN A 137 -37.60 16.87 -17.47
CA GLN A 137 -38.75 17.77 -17.39
C GLN A 137 -38.41 18.95 -16.48
N PRO A 138 -38.54 20.22 -16.93
CA PRO A 138 -38.28 21.37 -16.07
C PRO A 138 -39.36 21.47 -14.99
N LEU A 139 -38.94 21.64 -13.74
CA LEU A 139 -39.84 21.97 -12.63
C LEU A 139 -40.27 23.44 -12.68
N LEU A 140 -39.35 24.33 -13.06
CA LEU A 140 -39.54 25.77 -13.04
C LEU A 140 -38.59 26.47 -13.99
N THR A 141 -39.12 27.38 -14.81
CA THR A 141 -38.30 28.30 -15.62
C THR A 141 -38.08 29.61 -14.86
N LEU A 142 -36.82 30.04 -14.77
CA LEU A 142 -36.39 31.25 -14.07
C LEU A 142 -36.35 32.46 -15.03
N ASN A 143 -37.53 32.92 -15.47
CA ASN A 143 -37.67 34.00 -16.45
C ASN A 143 -37.10 35.36 -15.98
N ASP A 144 -36.99 35.58 -14.67
CA ASP A 144 -36.48 36.82 -14.06
C ASP A 144 -34.95 36.88 -14.02
N VAL A 145 -34.25 35.80 -14.39
CA VAL A 145 -32.79 35.74 -14.41
C VAL A 145 -32.28 36.18 -15.78
N ASP A 146 -31.60 37.34 -15.83
CA ASP A 146 -30.95 37.81 -17.06
C ASP A 146 -29.68 37.00 -17.33
N THR A 147 -29.83 35.92 -18.09
CA THR A 147 -28.74 35.03 -18.51
C THR A 147 -27.75 35.71 -19.45
N SER A 148 -28.12 36.84 -20.08
CA SER A 148 -27.25 37.57 -21.01
C SER A 148 -26.04 38.22 -20.31
N LEU A 149 -26.08 38.36 -18.99
CA LEU A 149 -24.95 38.81 -18.17
C LEU A 149 -23.87 37.73 -18.00
N SER A 150 -24.22 36.45 -18.19
CA SER A 150 -23.37 35.29 -17.92
C SER A 150 -23.36 34.32 -19.11
N LYS A 151 -23.13 34.84 -20.32
CA LYS A 151 -23.26 34.08 -21.58
C LYS A 151 -22.28 32.93 -21.70
N PHE A 152 -22.74 31.87 -22.35
CA PHE A 152 -21.89 30.80 -22.86
C PHE A 152 -21.12 31.29 -24.09
N GLU A 153 -19.80 31.43 -23.98
CA GLU A 153 -18.90 31.61 -25.11
C GLU A 153 -18.13 30.30 -25.34
N ARG A 154 -18.07 29.81 -26.58
CA ARG A 154 -17.37 28.55 -26.93
C ARG A 154 -15.86 28.58 -26.59
N GLN A 155 -15.28 29.77 -26.45
CA GLN A 155 -13.95 29.96 -25.89
C GLN A 155 -14.16 30.39 -24.44
N ASP A 156 -13.67 29.59 -23.48
CA ASP A 156 -13.79 29.91 -22.06
C ASP A 156 -13.32 31.35 -21.81
N PRO A 157 -14.18 32.26 -21.29
CA PRO A 157 -13.73 33.58 -20.93
C PRO A 157 -12.61 33.46 -19.89
N PRO A 158 -11.51 34.23 -20.00
CA PRO A 158 -10.39 34.12 -19.09
C PRO A 158 -10.84 34.31 -17.63
N GLY A 159 -10.54 33.32 -16.78
CA GLY A 159 -10.69 33.40 -15.33
C GLY A 159 -11.64 32.38 -14.68
N MET A 160 -12.81 32.08 -15.25
CA MET A 160 -13.82 31.21 -14.60
C MET A 160 -14.67 30.42 -15.61
N ALA A 161 -14.79 29.10 -15.39
CA ALA A 161 -15.62 28.21 -16.20
C ALA A 161 -17.11 28.58 -16.10
N TYR A 162 -17.87 28.42 -17.20
CA TYR A 162 -19.29 28.78 -17.25
C TYR A 162 -20.13 28.09 -16.16
N ALA A 163 -19.83 26.82 -15.85
CA ALA A 163 -20.53 26.04 -14.83
C ALA A 163 -20.37 26.63 -13.42
N LYS A 164 -19.35 27.47 -13.19
CA LYS A 164 -19.13 28.18 -11.91
C LYS A 164 -19.80 29.55 -11.87
N ARG A 165 -20.40 30.02 -12.97
CA ARG A 165 -21.09 31.31 -13.04
C ARG A 165 -22.51 31.27 -12.48
N PHE A 166 -23.07 30.07 -12.31
CA PHE A 166 -24.32 29.86 -11.62
C PHE A 166 -24.08 28.90 -10.45
N SER A 167 -24.53 29.27 -9.26
CA SER A 167 -24.49 28.39 -8.08
C SER A 167 -25.85 28.38 -7.41
N PHE A 168 -26.54 27.25 -7.50
CA PHE A 168 -27.89 27.11 -6.98
C PHE A 168 -27.87 26.38 -5.62
N PHE A 169 -28.43 27.05 -4.62
CA PHE A 169 -28.59 26.60 -3.25
C PHE A 169 -30.09 26.42 -2.93
N PRO A 170 -30.72 25.31 -3.36
CA PRO A 170 -32.15 25.06 -3.17
C PRO A 170 -32.62 25.24 -1.73
N ASP A 171 -31.90 24.70 -0.75
CA ASP A 171 -32.29 24.70 0.67
C ASP A 171 -32.26 26.12 1.28
N GLN A 172 -31.54 27.04 0.64
CA GLN A 172 -31.45 28.45 1.03
C GLN A 172 -32.30 29.37 0.14
N ASN A 173 -33.08 28.78 -0.80
CA ASN A 173 -33.83 29.51 -1.80
C ASN A 173 -32.98 30.56 -2.55
N LEU A 174 -31.74 30.21 -2.89
CA LEU A 174 -30.76 31.16 -3.41
C LEU A 174 -30.12 30.65 -4.71
N LEU A 175 -30.10 31.49 -5.73
CA LEU A 175 -29.27 31.32 -6.92
C LEU A 175 -28.27 32.49 -6.96
N ILE A 176 -26.98 32.17 -7.04
CA ILE A 176 -25.92 33.14 -7.25
C ILE A 176 -25.54 33.13 -8.73
N GLN A 177 -25.54 34.30 -9.35
CA GLN A 177 -25.06 34.52 -10.71
C GLN A 177 -23.80 35.40 -10.70
N VAL A 178 -22.79 35.01 -11.47
CA VAL A 178 -21.54 35.76 -11.70
C VAL A 178 -21.51 36.26 -13.14
N PRO A 179 -21.66 37.58 -13.38
CA PRO A 179 -21.56 38.16 -14.72
C PRO A 179 -20.18 37.94 -15.36
N ASN A 180 -20.12 38.00 -16.69
CA ASN A 180 -18.89 37.82 -17.47
C ASN A 180 -17.79 38.84 -17.11
N SER A 181 -18.17 40.01 -16.58
CA SER A 181 -17.26 41.03 -16.04
C SER A 181 -16.51 40.60 -14.77
N ASN A 182 -16.96 39.57 -14.06
CA ASN A 182 -16.39 39.09 -12.80
C ASN A 182 -16.28 40.17 -11.69
N ASP A 183 -17.07 41.24 -11.77
CA ASP A 183 -16.99 42.42 -10.90
C ASP A 183 -18.00 42.42 -9.75
N ARG A 184 -19.03 41.57 -9.83
CA ARG A 184 -20.10 41.50 -8.84
C ARG A 184 -20.74 40.12 -8.75
N LEU A 185 -21.46 39.92 -7.65
CA LEU A 185 -22.39 38.79 -7.48
C LEU A 185 -23.82 39.31 -7.57
N ILE A 186 -24.66 38.60 -8.33
CA ILE A 186 -26.10 38.84 -8.40
C ILE A 186 -26.80 37.72 -7.65
N LEU A 187 -27.49 38.08 -6.57
CA LEU A 187 -28.19 37.16 -5.69
C LEU A 187 -29.68 37.14 -6.05
N HIS A 188 -30.17 35.97 -6.49
CA HIS A 188 -31.56 35.73 -6.86
C HIS A 188 -32.25 34.88 -5.79
N ARG A 189 -33.37 35.36 -5.22
CA ARG A 189 -34.18 34.56 -4.29
C ARG A 189 -35.12 33.64 -5.06
N VAL A 190 -34.78 32.35 -5.14
CA VAL A 190 -35.52 31.31 -5.87
C VAL A 190 -36.21 30.37 -4.87
N SER A 191 -37.47 30.64 -4.55
CA SER A 191 -38.29 29.78 -3.68
C SER A 191 -39.06 28.78 -4.56
N LEU A 192 -38.50 27.59 -4.79
CA LEU A 192 -39.03 26.63 -5.77
C LEU A 192 -40.51 26.32 -5.53
N LEU A 193 -40.85 25.87 -4.33
CA LEU A 193 -42.21 25.44 -4.00
C LEU A 193 -43.22 26.58 -4.10
N GLU A 194 -42.87 27.78 -3.63
CA GLU A 194 -43.75 28.94 -3.70
C GLU A 194 -43.96 29.38 -5.15
N GLN A 195 -42.90 29.41 -5.96
CA GLN A 195 -43.00 29.80 -7.38
C GLN A 195 -43.79 28.78 -8.20
N MET A 196 -43.61 27.47 -7.95
CA MET A 196 -44.42 26.42 -8.60
C MET A 196 -45.90 26.49 -8.20
N LYS A 197 -46.19 26.79 -6.92
CA LYS A 197 -47.58 27.02 -6.47
C LYS A 197 -48.22 28.22 -7.16
N GLN A 198 -47.46 29.30 -7.35
CA GLN A 198 -47.94 30.52 -8.00
C GLN A 198 -48.10 30.38 -9.52
N SER A 199 -47.24 29.62 -10.18
CA SER A 199 -47.30 29.41 -11.63
C SER A 199 -48.43 28.47 -12.06
N GLY A 200 -49.03 27.74 -11.12
CA GLY A 200 -50.09 26.79 -11.42
C GLY A 200 -49.61 25.61 -12.28
N ILE A 201 -48.32 25.30 -12.25
CA ILE A 201 -47.75 24.10 -12.86
C ILE A 201 -48.18 22.87 -12.03
N ASP A 202 -48.40 21.74 -12.69
CA ASP A 202 -48.59 20.47 -11.98
C ASP A 202 -47.21 19.92 -11.62
N TYR A 203 -46.90 19.85 -10.32
CA TYR A 203 -45.58 19.47 -9.84
C TYR A 203 -45.66 18.21 -8.98
N PHE A 204 -44.69 17.33 -9.17
CA PHE A 204 -44.46 16.17 -8.32
C PHE A 204 -42.96 15.86 -8.24
N TYR A 205 -42.35 16.03 -7.06
CA TYR A 205 -40.93 15.76 -6.84
C TYR A 205 -40.63 15.40 -5.38
N ALA A 206 -39.50 14.74 -5.14
CA ALA A 206 -38.98 14.48 -3.80
C ALA A 206 -38.27 15.72 -3.22
N THR A 207 -38.58 16.07 -1.97
CA THR A 207 -38.00 17.23 -1.25
C THR A 207 -36.91 16.83 -0.27
N SER A 208 -36.88 15.57 0.17
CA SER A 208 -35.86 15.04 1.07
C SER A 208 -34.69 14.41 0.32
N ARG A 209 -33.59 14.16 1.04
CA ARG A 209 -32.40 13.46 0.53
C ARG A 209 -31.88 12.46 1.58
N PRO A 210 -31.44 11.26 1.18
CA PRO A 210 -30.89 10.28 2.11
C PRO A 210 -29.48 10.65 2.56
N GLU A 211 -29.12 10.26 3.79
CA GLU A 211 -27.72 10.11 4.17
C GLU A 211 -27.17 8.86 3.49
N THR A 212 -26.27 9.04 2.52
CA THR A 212 -25.80 7.94 1.66
C THR A 212 -24.76 7.05 2.32
N LYS A 213 -24.17 7.47 3.45
CA LYS A 213 -23.21 6.67 4.21
C LYS A 213 -23.94 5.80 5.24
N ALA A 214 -23.59 4.52 5.29
CA ALA A 214 -24.10 3.58 6.29
C ALA A 214 -22.95 2.79 6.94
N ALA A 215 -23.20 2.31 8.16
CA ALA A 215 -22.23 1.54 8.94
C ALA A 215 -22.70 0.09 9.15
N PRO A 216 -21.80 -0.91 9.06
CA PRO A 216 -22.15 -2.31 9.31
C PRO A 216 -22.83 -2.52 10.67
N GLY A 217 -23.86 -3.36 10.70
CA GLY A 217 -24.60 -3.69 11.91
C GLY A 217 -25.55 -2.59 12.41
N GLN A 218 -25.56 -1.40 11.81
CA GLN A 218 -26.47 -0.32 12.21
C GLN A 218 -27.80 -0.36 11.46
N LEU A 219 -28.83 0.22 12.07
CA LEU A 219 -30.13 0.42 11.43
C LEU A 219 -30.11 1.77 10.71
N TRP A 220 -30.09 1.74 9.39
CA TRP A 220 -30.22 2.92 8.55
C TRP A 220 -31.70 3.24 8.31
N LYS A 221 -32.07 4.52 8.37
CA LYS A 221 -33.43 5.00 8.17
C LYS A 221 -33.43 6.28 7.36
N TYR A 222 -34.44 6.44 6.52
CA TYR A 222 -34.63 7.64 5.72
C TYR A 222 -36.11 7.85 5.42
N GLN A 223 -36.64 9.03 5.77
CA GLN A 223 -38.00 9.40 5.43
C GLN A 223 -38.00 10.14 4.09
N ILE A 224 -38.69 9.57 3.10
CA ILE A 224 -38.93 10.27 1.84
C ILE A 224 -40.02 11.32 2.08
N GLU A 225 -39.69 12.57 1.81
CA GLU A 225 -40.61 13.70 1.77
C GLU A 225 -40.83 14.10 0.32
N THR A 226 -42.06 14.49 -0.01
CA THR A 226 -42.46 14.84 -1.37
C THR A 226 -43.29 16.10 -1.39
N ALA A 227 -43.20 16.82 -2.50
CA ALA A 227 -44.11 17.88 -2.87
C ALA A 227 -44.89 17.42 -4.10
N SER A 228 -46.19 17.17 -3.92
CA SER A 228 -47.15 16.94 -5.01
C SER A 228 -48.28 17.95 -4.91
N ARG A 229 -48.68 18.50 -6.06
CA ARG A 229 -49.90 19.30 -6.15
C ARG A 229 -51.17 18.46 -5.93
N LYS A 230 -51.12 17.19 -6.31
CA LYS A 230 -52.25 16.26 -6.36
C LYS A 230 -52.38 15.46 -5.06
N GLY A 231 -51.26 15.23 -4.38
CA GLY A 231 -51.22 14.46 -3.14
C GLY A 231 -51.29 12.94 -3.38
N GLY A 232 -51.59 12.20 -2.32
CA GLY A 232 -51.81 10.75 -2.39
C GLY A 232 -50.59 9.92 -2.84
N VAL A 233 -49.38 10.38 -2.49
CA VAL A 233 -48.15 9.75 -2.97
C VAL A 233 -47.99 8.32 -2.42
N LYS A 234 -47.79 7.37 -3.32
CA LYS A 234 -47.46 5.96 -3.06
C LYS A 234 -45.99 5.70 -3.34
N TYR A 235 -45.41 4.76 -2.59
CA TYR A 235 -43.99 4.42 -2.64
C TYR A 235 -43.81 2.93 -2.92
N GLU A 236 -42.89 2.59 -3.83
CA GLU A 236 -42.57 1.21 -4.15
C GLU A 236 -41.05 1.05 -4.33
N LEU A 237 -40.42 0.21 -3.49
CA LEU A 237 -38.99 -0.10 -3.63
C LEU A 237 -38.78 -1.00 -4.85
N LYS A 238 -38.12 -0.49 -5.87
CA LYS A 238 -37.81 -1.23 -7.12
C LYS A 238 -36.46 -1.93 -7.04
N SER A 239 -35.49 -1.33 -6.36
CA SER A 239 -34.12 -1.87 -6.20
C SER A 239 -33.51 -1.36 -4.91
N GLY A 240 -32.73 -2.20 -4.23
CA GLY A 240 -32.05 -1.89 -2.97
C GLY A 240 -31.30 -3.11 -2.42
N PRO A 241 -30.49 -2.95 -1.37
CA PRO A 241 -29.84 -4.06 -0.69
C PRO A 241 -30.85 -5.04 -0.08
N GLU A 242 -30.43 -6.30 0.06
CA GLU A 242 -31.26 -7.34 0.69
C GLU A 242 -31.72 -6.91 2.09
N GLY A 243 -33.02 -7.07 2.36
CA GLY A 243 -33.66 -6.68 3.61
C GLY A 243 -34.03 -5.20 3.73
N MET A 244 -33.80 -4.37 2.71
CA MET A 244 -34.32 -3.01 2.68
C MET A 244 -35.83 -2.99 2.45
N THR A 245 -36.52 -2.10 3.16
CA THR A 245 -37.98 -1.92 3.06
C THR A 245 -38.35 -0.45 2.92
N VAL A 246 -39.53 -0.19 2.35
CA VAL A 246 -40.19 1.12 2.34
C VAL A 246 -41.63 0.94 2.82
N THR A 247 -42.09 1.83 3.70
CA THR A 247 -43.49 1.84 4.16
C THR A 247 -44.38 2.65 3.23
N ASP A 248 -45.70 2.51 3.38
CA ASP A 248 -46.70 3.31 2.66
C ASP A 248 -46.58 4.83 2.93
N THR A 249 -45.91 5.20 4.03
CA THR A 249 -45.61 6.60 4.38
C THR A 249 -44.29 7.09 3.81
N GLY A 250 -43.57 6.26 3.05
CA GLY A 250 -42.25 6.61 2.48
C GLY A 250 -41.08 6.48 3.45
N LEU A 251 -41.25 5.81 4.61
CA LEU A 251 -40.14 5.54 5.52
C LEU A 251 -39.34 4.34 5.00
N MET A 252 -38.11 4.59 4.60
CA MET A 252 -37.15 3.55 4.25
C MET A 252 -36.41 3.06 5.49
N SER A 253 -36.16 1.75 5.57
CA SER A 253 -35.32 1.17 6.62
C SER A 253 -34.49 0.01 6.10
N TRP A 254 -33.26 -0.09 6.62
CA TRP A 254 -32.35 -1.19 6.30
C TRP A 254 -31.43 -1.50 7.47
N LYS A 255 -31.44 -2.76 7.93
CA LYS A 255 -30.48 -3.25 8.92
C LYS A 255 -29.24 -3.69 8.15
N VAL A 256 -28.21 -2.85 8.15
CA VAL A 256 -26.97 -3.11 7.43
C VAL A 256 -26.34 -4.40 8.00
N PRO A 257 -26.09 -5.45 7.20
CA PRO A 257 -25.44 -6.66 7.67
C PRO A 257 -24.07 -6.34 8.30
N ALA A 258 -23.74 -6.99 9.41
CA ALA A 258 -22.47 -6.74 10.10
C ALA A 258 -21.26 -7.24 9.29
N ASP A 259 -21.48 -8.22 8.42
CA ASP A 259 -20.47 -8.87 7.59
C ASP A 259 -20.60 -8.51 6.10
N VAL A 260 -21.27 -7.39 5.82
CA VAL A 260 -21.43 -6.83 4.48
C VAL A 260 -20.07 -6.65 3.80
N VAL A 261 -19.98 -7.14 2.57
CA VAL A 261 -18.75 -7.11 1.75
C VAL A 261 -18.87 -6.20 0.53
N GLU A 262 -20.10 -5.94 0.08
CA GLU A 262 -20.36 -5.03 -1.03
C GLU A 262 -20.39 -3.59 -0.52
N PRO A 263 -19.57 -2.68 -1.08
CA PRO A 263 -19.43 -1.34 -0.55
C PRO A 263 -20.45 -0.35 -1.12
N GLU A 264 -21.01 -0.59 -2.30
CA GLU A 264 -21.97 0.30 -2.97
C GLU A 264 -23.30 -0.41 -3.19
N PHE A 265 -24.42 0.25 -2.85
CA PHE A 265 -25.75 -0.29 -3.10
C PHE A 265 -26.60 0.73 -3.87
N LYS A 266 -27.11 0.31 -5.03
CA LYS A 266 -28.07 1.11 -5.80
C LYS A 266 -29.45 1.01 -5.17
N VAL A 267 -30.08 2.15 -4.94
CA VAL A 267 -31.44 2.20 -4.39
C VAL A 267 -32.32 2.99 -5.35
N THR A 268 -33.46 2.42 -5.71
CA THR A 268 -34.50 3.07 -6.52
C THR A 268 -35.85 2.85 -5.89
N VAL A 269 -36.52 3.94 -5.54
CA VAL A 269 -37.92 3.93 -5.10
C VAL A 269 -38.75 4.61 -6.17
N GLN A 270 -39.75 3.92 -6.69
CA GLN A 270 -40.76 4.51 -7.56
C GLN A 270 -41.81 5.20 -6.69
N LEU A 271 -42.11 6.45 -7.02
CA LEU A 271 -43.16 7.25 -6.40
C LEU A 271 -44.26 7.50 -7.42
N LYS A 272 -45.51 7.40 -7.01
CA LYS A 272 -46.67 7.73 -7.84
C LYS A 272 -47.62 8.62 -7.08
N ASP A 273 -48.04 9.73 -7.68
CA ASP A 273 -49.10 10.57 -7.10
C ASP A 273 -50.47 10.24 -7.69
N ASP A 274 -51.52 10.88 -7.16
CA ASP A 274 -52.90 10.65 -7.60
C ASP A 274 -53.20 11.10 -9.05
N SER A 275 -52.24 11.77 -9.72
CA SER A 275 -52.36 12.12 -11.14
C SER A 275 -51.71 11.13 -12.09
N THR A 276 -51.26 9.98 -11.57
CA THR A 276 -50.51 8.95 -12.32
C THR A 276 -49.12 9.38 -12.77
N GLN A 277 -48.63 10.55 -12.34
CA GLN A 277 -47.23 10.91 -12.56
C GLN A 277 -46.34 9.94 -11.77
N GLU A 278 -45.31 9.43 -12.43
CA GLU A 278 -44.33 8.54 -11.82
C GLU A 278 -42.98 9.24 -11.72
N LEU A 279 -42.32 9.08 -10.59
CA LEU A 279 -40.98 9.60 -10.34
C LEU A 279 -40.08 8.48 -9.80
N ASN A 280 -38.82 8.44 -10.21
CA ASN A 280 -37.85 7.51 -9.64
C ASN A 280 -36.89 8.24 -8.70
N HIS A 281 -37.01 8.02 -7.39
CA HIS A 281 -36.05 8.49 -6.41
C HIS A 281 -34.86 7.53 -6.35
N ARG A 282 -33.73 7.96 -6.93
CA ARG A 282 -32.51 7.17 -7.09
C ARG A 282 -31.36 7.75 -6.28
N PHE A 283 -30.62 6.87 -5.60
CA PHE A 283 -29.38 7.22 -4.89
C PHE A 283 -28.49 5.99 -4.75
N THR A 284 -27.19 6.22 -4.51
CA THR A 284 -26.22 5.16 -4.19
C THR A 284 -25.88 5.24 -2.71
N MET A 285 -26.08 4.16 -1.97
CA MET A 285 -25.57 4.01 -0.61
C MET A 285 -24.14 3.50 -0.62
N PHE A 286 -23.36 3.91 0.38
CA PHE A 286 -21.97 3.53 0.55
C PHE A 286 -21.70 3.02 1.97
N VAL A 287 -21.09 1.84 2.09
CA VAL A 287 -20.65 1.22 3.34
C VAL A 287 -19.13 1.09 3.31
N PRO A 288 -18.37 2.12 3.73
CA PRO A 288 -16.91 2.13 3.58
C PRO A 288 -16.20 0.94 4.24
N ALA A 289 -16.68 0.55 5.43
CA ALA A 289 -16.11 -0.57 6.19
C ALA A 289 -16.28 -1.94 5.50
N ALA A 290 -17.19 -2.08 4.52
CA ALA A 290 -17.40 -3.33 3.79
C ALA A 290 -16.14 -3.79 3.05
N ILE A 291 -15.31 -2.84 2.59
CA ILE A 291 -14.08 -3.14 1.85
C ILE A 291 -13.07 -3.88 2.73
N GLY A 292 -12.86 -3.38 3.95
CA GLY A 292 -11.97 -4.03 4.92
C GLY A 292 -12.48 -5.42 5.34
N ILE A 293 -13.80 -5.55 5.48
CA ILE A 293 -14.44 -6.85 5.79
C ILE A 293 -14.24 -7.84 4.64
N ALA A 294 -14.38 -7.39 3.38
CA ALA A 294 -14.17 -8.22 2.20
C ALA A 294 -12.71 -8.70 2.10
N GLN A 295 -11.74 -7.79 2.30
CA GLN A 295 -10.31 -8.12 2.29
C GLN A 295 -9.94 -9.13 3.37
N GLU A 296 -10.47 -8.96 4.59
CA GLU A 296 -10.23 -9.90 5.69
C GLU A 296 -10.85 -11.29 5.42
N LYS A 297 -12.03 -11.35 4.82
CA LYS A 297 -12.65 -12.63 4.40
C LYS A 297 -11.77 -13.35 3.37
N VAL A 298 -11.24 -12.65 2.36
CA VAL A 298 -10.32 -13.22 1.36
C VAL A 298 -9.05 -13.75 2.03
N ARG A 299 -8.42 -12.93 2.88
CA ARG A 299 -7.20 -13.30 3.61
C ARG A 299 -7.40 -14.58 4.45
N ARG A 300 -8.49 -14.68 5.19
CA ARG A 300 -8.81 -15.86 6.00
C ARG A 300 -9.03 -17.11 5.16
N GLU A 301 -9.62 -16.97 3.97
CA GLU A 301 -9.83 -18.11 3.08
C GLU A 301 -8.52 -18.60 2.46
N GLU A 302 -7.61 -17.70 2.11
CA GLU A 302 -6.25 -18.05 1.66
C GLU A 302 -5.47 -18.77 2.77
N GLU A 303 -5.52 -18.25 4.00
CA GLU A 303 -4.90 -18.89 5.17
C GLU A 303 -5.47 -20.29 5.41
N ARG A 304 -6.78 -20.47 5.26
CA ARG A 304 -7.43 -21.78 5.40
C ARG A 304 -6.97 -22.74 4.31
N LYS A 305 -6.88 -22.31 3.05
CA LYS A 305 -6.41 -23.14 1.93
C LYS A 305 -4.96 -23.56 2.12
N GLU A 306 -4.10 -22.67 2.59
CA GLU A 306 -2.70 -23.00 2.86
C GLU A 306 -2.58 -23.96 4.05
N ALA A 307 -3.38 -23.79 5.11
CA ALA A 307 -3.43 -24.72 6.23
C ALA A 307 -3.92 -26.12 5.82
N GLU A 308 -4.96 -26.21 4.99
CA GLU A 308 -5.46 -27.47 4.43
C GLU A 308 -4.37 -28.16 3.58
N LYS A 309 -3.66 -27.40 2.74
CA LYS A 309 -2.55 -27.92 1.93
C LYS A 309 -1.43 -28.48 2.81
N LYS A 310 -1.02 -27.74 3.83
CA LYS A 310 0.01 -28.18 4.79
C LYS A 310 -0.41 -29.45 5.52
N MET A 311 -1.66 -29.54 5.97
CA MET A 311 -2.19 -30.75 6.62
C MET A 311 -2.10 -31.98 5.72
N VAL A 312 -2.40 -31.84 4.42
CA VAL A 312 -2.29 -32.93 3.45
C VAL A 312 -0.83 -33.35 3.24
N GLU A 313 0.11 -32.41 3.22
CA GLU A 313 1.55 -32.70 3.14
C GLU A 313 2.05 -33.44 4.38
N ASP A 314 1.65 -33.01 5.57
CA ASP A 314 2.00 -33.64 6.85
C ASP A 314 1.46 -35.09 6.94
N LEU A 315 0.21 -35.31 6.51
CA LEU A 315 -0.38 -36.66 6.44
C LEU A 315 0.37 -37.57 5.47
N LYS A 316 0.82 -37.06 4.32
CA LYS A 316 1.63 -37.83 3.36
C LYS A 316 2.99 -38.19 3.96
N ALA A 317 3.64 -37.25 4.65
CA ALA A 317 4.91 -37.50 5.32
C ALA A 317 4.78 -38.57 6.42
N ALA A 318 3.73 -38.49 7.25
CA ALA A 318 3.44 -39.49 8.28
C ALA A 318 3.19 -40.89 7.68
N ALA A 319 2.45 -40.98 6.58
CA ALA A 319 2.20 -42.25 5.88
C ALA A 319 3.48 -42.86 5.29
N GLN A 320 4.41 -42.05 4.78
CA GLN A 320 5.71 -42.53 4.30
C GLN A 320 6.59 -43.06 5.45
N GLU A 321 6.57 -42.39 6.60
CA GLU A 321 7.33 -42.82 7.76
C GLU A 321 6.80 -44.14 8.35
N ALA A 322 5.48 -44.30 8.42
CA ALA A 322 4.85 -45.56 8.82
C ALA A 322 5.28 -46.74 7.93
N LYS A 323 5.37 -46.54 6.60
CA LYS A 323 5.88 -47.56 5.67
C LYS A 323 7.34 -47.94 5.96
N ARG A 324 8.19 -46.97 6.31
CA ARG A 324 9.61 -47.24 6.66
C ARG A 324 9.73 -48.06 7.95
N ILE A 325 8.89 -47.79 8.95
CA ILE A 325 8.88 -48.54 10.21
C ILE A 325 8.59 -50.02 9.96
N VAL A 326 7.54 -50.32 9.17
CA VAL A 326 7.16 -51.70 8.82
C VAL A 326 8.30 -52.45 8.10
N GLU A 327 8.96 -51.80 7.13
CA GLU A 327 10.09 -52.42 6.42
C GLU A 327 11.28 -52.67 7.36
N ARG A 328 11.55 -51.76 8.31
CA ARG A 328 12.61 -51.92 9.30
C ARG A 328 12.34 -53.09 10.26
N GLU A 329 11.09 -53.27 10.70
CA GLU A 329 10.69 -54.41 11.53
C GLU A 329 10.87 -55.74 10.81
N LYS A 330 10.54 -55.78 9.51
CA LYS A 330 10.79 -56.95 8.66
C LYS A 330 12.28 -57.28 8.51
N GLN A 331 13.14 -56.27 8.37
CA GLN A 331 14.59 -56.48 8.34
C GLN A 331 15.14 -56.97 9.68
N ASN A 332 14.60 -56.46 10.79
CA ASN A 332 14.99 -56.88 12.13
C ASN A 332 14.59 -58.34 12.42
N SER A 333 13.41 -58.79 11.97
CA SER A 333 12.98 -60.18 12.14
C SER A 333 13.86 -61.17 11.37
N ILE A 334 14.29 -60.81 10.15
CA ILE A 334 15.24 -61.60 9.34
C ILE A 334 16.60 -61.70 10.03
N LYS A 335 17.10 -60.61 10.64
CA LYS A 335 18.35 -60.64 11.43
C LYS A 335 18.24 -61.53 12.66
N LEU A 336 17.11 -61.49 13.37
CA LEU A 336 16.84 -62.36 14.52
C LEU A 336 16.80 -63.85 14.15
N GLN A 337 16.24 -64.20 12.99
CA GLN A 337 16.29 -65.58 12.49
C GLN A 337 17.72 -66.06 12.21
N ARG A 338 18.55 -65.23 11.57
CA ARG A 338 19.98 -65.55 11.31
C ARG A 338 20.83 -65.68 12.57
N LEU A 339 20.48 -64.95 13.64
CA LEU A 339 21.10 -65.04 14.97
C LEU A 339 20.81 -66.37 15.68
N VAL A 340 19.68 -67.01 15.39
CA VAL A 340 19.31 -68.32 15.97
C VAL A 340 20.01 -69.48 15.25
N GLU A 341 20.34 -69.33 13.97
CA GLU A 341 20.97 -70.37 13.13
C GLU A 341 22.51 -70.43 13.23
N SER A 342 23.17 -69.37 13.72
CA SER A 342 24.63 -69.29 13.81
C SER A 342 25.10 -69.33 15.27
N GLY A 343 25.64 -70.48 15.70
CA GLY A 343 26.08 -70.73 17.07
C GLY A 343 27.19 -69.80 17.60
N LYS A 344 27.55 -70.03 18.88
CA LYS A 344 28.41 -69.26 19.83
C LYS A 344 29.28 -68.10 19.29
N THR A 345 29.98 -68.27 18.18
CA THR A 345 30.85 -67.25 17.55
C THR A 345 30.09 -66.01 17.06
N PHE A 346 28.82 -66.13 16.63
CA PHE A 346 28.04 -64.97 16.20
C PHE A 346 27.43 -64.18 17.37
N ARG A 347 27.30 -64.82 18.55
CA ARG A 347 26.76 -64.19 19.76
C ARG A 347 27.74 -63.18 20.35
N GLU A 348 29.04 -63.48 20.33
CA GLU A 348 30.09 -62.57 20.79
C GLU A 348 30.29 -61.38 19.83
N GLN A 349 30.18 -61.61 18.51
CA GLN A 349 30.21 -60.55 17.50
C GLN A 349 28.95 -59.68 17.52
N ALA A 350 27.77 -60.28 17.72
CA ALA A 350 26.53 -59.54 17.91
C ALA A 350 26.50 -58.79 19.24
N GLU A 351 27.09 -59.29 20.32
CA GLU A 351 27.21 -58.56 21.59
C GLU A 351 28.20 -57.38 21.47
N GLN A 352 29.29 -57.52 20.72
CA GLN A 352 30.18 -56.40 20.39
C GLN A 352 29.50 -55.36 19.49
N ASP A 353 28.82 -55.77 18.42
CA ASP A 353 28.05 -54.89 17.54
C ASP A 353 26.87 -54.25 18.27
N THR A 354 26.22 -54.96 19.20
CA THR A 354 25.11 -54.44 20.01
C THR A 354 25.64 -53.47 21.06
N ALA A 355 26.81 -53.69 21.65
CA ALA A 355 27.45 -52.73 22.57
C ALA A 355 27.99 -51.49 21.84
N GLU A 356 28.39 -51.62 20.57
CA GLU A 356 28.79 -50.50 19.72
C GLU A 356 27.57 -49.74 19.18
N GLN A 357 26.49 -50.45 18.87
CA GLN A 357 25.17 -49.87 18.56
C GLN A 357 24.53 -49.25 19.79
N PHE A 358 24.70 -49.78 21.00
CA PHE A 358 24.23 -49.15 22.25
C PHE A 358 25.02 -47.89 22.53
N ARG A 359 26.34 -47.89 22.30
CA ARG A 359 27.16 -46.66 22.39
C ARG A 359 26.81 -45.64 21.30
N ARG A 360 26.47 -46.09 20.09
CA ARG A 360 25.94 -45.22 19.02
C ARG A 360 24.52 -44.75 19.32
N PHE A 361 23.67 -45.58 19.91
CA PHE A 361 22.30 -45.26 20.30
C PHE A 361 22.25 -44.36 21.53
N GLU A 362 23.18 -44.48 22.48
CA GLU A 362 23.39 -43.51 23.56
C GLU A 362 23.93 -42.19 22.99
N LYS A 363 24.87 -42.23 22.03
CA LYS A 363 25.28 -41.04 21.27
C LYS A 363 24.14 -40.44 20.45
N GLU A 364 23.24 -41.26 19.90
CA GLU A 364 22.12 -40.85 19.05
C GLU A 364 20.89 -40.43 19.88
N GLN A 365 20.69 -40.98 21.07
CA GLN A 365 19.74 -40.51 22.09
C GLN A 365 20.23 -39.20 22.72
N ALA A 366 21.54 -39.05 22.93
CA ALA A 366 22.16 -37.78 23.25
C ALA A 366 21.98 -36.77 22.09
N LEU A 367 22.13 -37.22 20.82
CA LEU A 367 21.89 -36.38 19.63
C LEU A 367 20.41 -36.06 19.37
N ARG A 368 19.47 -36.96 19.74
CA ARG A 368 18.01 -36.78 19.61
C ARG A 368 17.45 -35.93 20.74
N LYS A 369 18.01 -36.01 21.95
CA LYS A 369 17.82 -34.99 23.00
C LYS A 369 18.29 -33.59 22.54
N LEU A 370 19.20 -33.53 21.55
CA LEU A 370 19.75 -32.31 20.96
C LEU A 370 19.07 -31.86 19.64
N ARG A 371 18.27 -32.70 18.97
CA ARG A 371 17.64 -32.39 17.67
C ARG A 371 16.12 -32.54 17.72
N GLY A 372 15.46 -31.56 18.32
CA GLY A 372 14.03 -31.35 18.11
C GLY A 372 13.78 -30.74 16.73
N PHE A 373 12.92 -31.34 15.92
CA PHE A 373 12.49 -30.76 14.64
C PHE A 373 10.97 -30.68 14.57
N GLY A 374 10.50 -29.44 14.42
CA GLY A 374 9.12 -28.98 14.33
C GLY A 374 9.06 -27.56 14.92
N PRO A 375 7.98 -26.78 14.71
CA PRO A 375 7.76 -25.48 15.40
C PRO A 375 7.80 -25.54 16.94
N ASP A 376 7.95 -26.75 17.50
CA ASP A 376 7.91 -27.12 18.93
C ASP A 376 9.21 -27.79 19.46
N ALA A 377 10.41 -27.22 19.24
CA ALA A 377 11.60 -27.39 20.11
C ALA A 377 12.78 -26.53 19.60
N PRO A 378 13.55 -25.79 20.46
CA PRO A 378 14.44 -26.39 21.45
C PRO A 378 14.76 -25.49 22.70
N ASN A 379 14.14 -25.77 23.84
CA ASN A 379 14.77 -25.69 25.16
C ASN A 379 13.80 -26.33 26.18
N PRO A 380 14.19 -27.40 26.89
CA PRO A 380 13.31 -27.97 27.91
C PRO A 380 13.11 -26.96 29.03
N TYR A 381 11.93 -26.97 29.64
CA TYR A 381 11.72 -26.27 30.91
C TYR A 381 12.75 -26.80 31.92
N ARG A 382 13.54 -25.91 32.51
CA ARG A 382 14.47 -26.20 33.61
C ARG A 382 14.22 -25.24 34.76
N LEU A 383 14.74 -25.59 35.93
CA LEU A 383 14.75 -24.71 37.09
C LEU A 383 15.86 -23.68 36.93
N TRP A 384 15.52 -22.40 37.11
CA TRP A 384 16.42 -21.25 37.13
C TRP A 384 16.44 -20.65 38.52
N THR A 385 17.61 -20.27 39.01
CA THR A 385 17.79 -19.73 40.36
C THR A 385 18.44 -18.36 40.30
N ASP A 386 17.90 -17.39 41.02
CA ASP A 386 18.49 -16.05 41.16
C ASP A 386 19.54 -15.98 42.29
N ILE A 387 20.24 -14.85 42.43
CA ILE A 387 21.22 -14.61 43.51
C ILE A 387 20.62 -14.56 44.92
N SER A 388 19.29 -14.49 45.04
CA SER A 388 18.53 -14.47 46.29
C SER A 388 17.88 -15.82 46.58
N GLU A 389 18.28 -16.88 45.86
CA GLU A 389 17.77 -18.26 45.97
C GLU A 389 16.29 -18.44 45.57
N ASN A 390 15.71 -17.49 44.84
CA ASN A 390 14.37 -17.67 44.27
C ASN A 390 14.45 -18.56 43.02
N GLU A 391 13.49 -19.47 42.86
CA GLU A 391 13.48 -20.46 41.78
C GLU A 391 12.29 -20.30 40.83
N ILE A 392 12.51 -20.58 39.55
CA ILE A 392 11.45 -20.61 38.54
C ILE A 392 11.67 -21.67 37.48
N GLU A 393 10.62 -22.44 37.16
CA GLU A 393 10.63 -23.33 36.01
C GLU A 393 10.32 -22.56 34.72
N ALA A 394 11.30 -22.50 33.84
CA ALA A 394 11.18 -21.82 32.56
C ALA A 394 12.02 -22.48 31.47
N ARG A 395 11.58 -22.34 30.22
CA ARG A 395 12.42 -22.63 29.05
C ARG A 395 13.17 -21.36 28.66
N LEU A 396 14.43 -21.50 28.28
CA LEU A 396 15.21 -20.40 27.73
C LEU A 396 14.74 -20.10 26.30
N ILE A 397 14.23 -18.89 26.10
CA ILE A 397 13.86 -18.37 24.76
C ILE A 397 15.11 -17.83 24.07
N LYS A 398 15.90 -17.02 24.78
CA LYS A 398 17.03 -16.28 24.20
C LYS A 398 18.04 -15.91 25.26
N TYR A 399 19.32 -16.04 24.97
CA TYR A 399 20.40 -15.48 25.80
C TYR A 399 21.35 -14.68 24.93
N PHE A 400 21.47 -13.38 25.21
CA PHE A 400 22.39 -12.54 24.48
C PHE A 400 22.83 -11.33 25.30
N ALA A 401 24.13 -11.03 25.25
CA ALA A 401 24.76 -9.85 25.85
C ALA A 401 24.21 -9.52 27.23
N ASP A 402 24.38 -10.50 28.14
CA ASP A 402 24.10 -10.36 29.56
C ASP A 402 22.59 -10.27 29.88
N THR A 403 21.73 -10.57 28.89
CA THR A 403 20.27 -10.61 29.01
C THR A 403 19.73 -11.99 28.68
N VAL A 404 18.92 -12.53 29.59
CA VAL A 404 18.30 -13.86 29.53
C VAL A 404 16.79 -13.68 29.40
N ILE A 405 16.20 -14.24 28.35
CA ILE A 405 14.76 -14.25 28.13
C ILE A 405 14.25 -15.65 28.39
N LEU A 406 13.37 -15.77 29.36
CA LEU A 406 12.77 -17.04 29.80
C LEU A 406 11.27 -17.03 29.53
N HIS A 407 10.73 -18.19 29.16
CA HIS A 407 9.29 -18.43 29.13
C HIS A 407 8.94 -19.39 30.25
N SER A 408 8.25 -18.88 31.27
CA SER A 408 7.82 -19.67 32.42
C SER A 408 6.66 -20.61 32.08
N ARG A 409 6.44 -21.66 32.89
CA ARG A 409 5.27 -22.54 32.74
C ARG A 409 3.93 -21.83 32.95
N SER A 410 3.93 -20.71 33.68
CA SER A 410 2.76 -19.85 33.88
C SER A 410 2.50 -18.88 32.72
N ASN A 411 3.16 -19.11 31.57
CA ASN A 411 3.00 -18.32 30.34
C ASN A 411 3.49 -16.87 30.44
N GLN A 412 4.38 -16.57 31.39
CA GLN A 412 5.05 -15.28 31.51
C GLN A 412 6.39 -15.28 30.77
N ILE A 413 6.67 -14.20 30.04
CA ILE A 413 7.98 -13.91 29.46
C ILE A 413 8.76 -13.06 30.45
N LEU A 414 9.93 -13.54 30.88
CA LEU A 414 10.79 -12.87 31.84
C LEU A 414 12.07 -12.43 31.13
N THR A 415 12.47 -11.18 31.31
CA THR A 415 13.74 -10.65 30.81
C THR A 415 14.60 -10.31 32.01
N ILE A 416 15.69 -11.06 32.18
CA ILE A 416 16.49 -11.09 33.41
C ILE A 416 17.95 -10.80 33.03
N PRO A 417 18.63 -9.87 33.70
CA PRO A 417 20.07 -9.72 33.56
C PRO A 417 20.79 -11.00 34.03
N ASP A 418 21.77 -11.51 33.29
CA ASP A 418 22.46 -12.75 33.65
C ASP A 418 23.17 -12.66 35.01
N ASN A 419 23.62 -11.47 35.39
CA ASN A 419 24.29 -11.18 36.65
C ASN A 419 23.38 -11.36 37.88
N THR A 420 22.06 -11.40 37.70
CA THR A 420 21.11 -11.70 38.78
C THR A 420 20.85 -13.20 38.92
N LEU A 421 21.40 -14.04 38.03
CA LEU A 421 21.29 -15.50 38.10
C LEU A 421 22.41 -16.15 38.91
N SER A 422 22.14 -17.35 39.39
CA SER A 422 23.11 -18.20 40.09
C SER A 422 24.36 -18.43 39.23
N ALA A 423 25.49 -18.74 39.89
CA ALA A 423 26.74 -19.06 39.17
C ALA A 423 26.58 -20.28 38.25
N LEU A 424 25.77 -21.25 38.65
CA LEU A 424 25.49 -22.47 37.88
C LEU A 424 24.67 -22.17 36.62
N ASP A 425 23.67 -21.30 36.72
CA ASP A 425 22.86 -20.89 35.55
C ASP A 425 23.65 -20.03 34.58
N ARG A 426 24.53 -19.16 35.08
CA ARG A 426 25.47 -18.40 34.24
C ARG A 426 26.45 -19.32 33.50
N GLU A 427 26.94 -20.38 34.14
CA GLU A 427 27.81 -21.35 33.48
C GLU A 427 27.07 -22.13 32.39
N TYR A 428 25.83 -22.56 32.65
CA TYR A 428 24.97 -23.17 31.63
C TYR A 428 24.76 -22.23 30.42
N LEU A 429 24.42 -20.97 30.68
CA LEU A 429 24.23 -19.95 29.63
C LEU A 429 25.51 -19.73 28.81
N ASN A 430 26.68 -19.73 29.45
CA ASN A 430 27.96 -19.64 28.76
C ASN A 430 28.22 -20.85 27.85
N GLN A 431 27.84 -22.06 28.25
CA GLN A 431 27.98 -23.27 27.43
C GLN A 431 27.01 -23.27 26.24
N VAL A 432 25.75 -22.87 26.46
CA VAL A 432 24.75 -22.70 25.39
C VAL A 432 25.23 -21.67 24.37
N SER A 433 25.63 -20.48 24.83
CA SER A 433 26.12 -19.42 23.96
C SER A 433 27.36 -19.83 23.16
N LYS A 434 28.34 -20.51 23.80
CA LYS A 434 29.53 -21.02 23.09
C LYS A 434 29.16 -22.03 22.00
N THR A 435 28.18 -22.88 22.25
CA THR A 435 27.71 -23.91 21.31
C THR A 435 26.97 -23.26 20.14
N GLU A 436 26.01 -22.37 20.40
CA GLU A 436 25.27 -21.64 19.36
C GLU A 436 26.21 -20.79 18.49
N ILE A 437 27.18 -20.11 19.09
CA ILE A 437 28.19 -19.34 18.36
C ILE A 437 29.07 -20.26 17.50
N ALA A 438 29.45 -21.45 18.00
CA ALA A 438 30.25 -22.40 17.25
C ALA A 438 29.48 -23.00 16.05
N GLU A 439 28.22 -23.40 16.27
CA GLU A 439 27.34 -23.90 15.20
C GLU A 439 27.09 -22.84 14.14
N ARG A 440 26.83 -21.59 14.56
CA ARG A 440 26.66 -20.48 13.63
C ARG A 440 27.92 -20.22 12.83
N LYS A 441 29.10 -20.20 13.47
CA LYS A 441 30.38 -20.07 12.77
C LYS A 441 30.61 -21.18 11.76
N GLN A 442 30.25 -22.41 12.10
CA GLN A 442 30.37 -23.56 11.20
C GLN A 442 29.42 -23.43 10.00
N ARG A 443 28.16 -23.08 10.23
CA ARG A 443 27.17 -22.85 9.18
C ARG A 443 27.62 -21.72 8.23
N GLU A 444 28.02 -20.58 8.78
CA GLU A 444 28.51 -19.45 7.97
C GLU A 444 29.80 -19.81 7.22
N LYS A 445 30.67 -20.64 7.79
CA LYS A 445 31.84 -21.15 7.08
C LYS A 445 31.45 -22.02 5.87
N GLU A 446 30.50 -22.92 6.04
CA GLU A 446 29.98 -23.77 4.96
C GLU A 446 29.33 -22.93 3.84
N LEU A 447 28.56 -21.90 4.19
CA LEU A 447 27.99 -20.95 3.23
C LEU A 447 29.06 -20.10 2.52
N ALA A 448 30.12 -19.69 3.23
CA ALA A 448 31.23 -18.94 2.64
C ALA A 448 32.00 -19.76 1.61
N ASP A 449 32.18 -21.05 1.86
CA ASP A 449 32.92 -21.97 0.99
C ASP A 449 32.14 -22.34 -0.29
N SER A 450 30.81 -22.19 -0.32
CA SER A 450 29.97 -22.58 -1.46
C SER A 450 29.68 -21.48 -2.50
N GLY A 451 29.86 -20.19 -2.15
CA GLY A 451 29.41 -19.07 -2.99
C GLY A 451 30.50 -18.44 -3.85
N SER A 452 30.20 -18.10 -5.11
CA SER A 452 31.06 -17.24 -5.93
C SER A 452 30.95 -15.76 -5.51
N PRO A 453 31.96 -14.90 -5.76
CA PRO A 453 31.85 -13.45 -5.53
C PRO A 453 30.61 -12.83 -6.17
N GLN A 454 30.25 -13.28 -7.38
CA GLN A 454 29.07 -12.82 -8.10
C GLN A 454 27.76 -13.18 -7.40
N GLN A 455 27.64 -14.41 -6.88
CA GLN A 455 26.44 -14.85 -6.16
C GLN A 455 26.21 -14.00 -4.92
N ARG A 456 27.27 -13.71 -4.14
CA ARG A 456 27.16 -12.85 -2.94
C ARG A 456 26.72 -11.43 -3.27
N MET A 457 27.27 -10.81 -4.31
CA MET A 457 26.87 -9.46 -4.73
C MET A 457 25.45 -9.44 -5.31
N LEU A 458 25.00 -10.52 -5.94
CA LEU A 458 23.61 -10.65 -6.40
C LEU A 458 22.64 -10.81 -5.21
N GLU A 459 22.99 -11.61 -4.20
CA GLU A 459 22.22 -11.69 -2.95
C GLU A 459 22.13 -10.32 -2.26
N LEU A 460 23.25 -9.59 -2.25
CA LEU A 460 23.30 -8.22 -1.73
C LEU A 460 22.36 -7.29 -2.50
N TRP A 461 22.37 -7.36 -3.83
CA TRP A 461 21.45 -6.60 -4.67
C TRP A 461 19.98 -6.93 -4.40
N LEU A 462 19.64 -8.21 -4.28
CA LEU A 462 18.28 -8.64 -3.96
C LEU A 462 17.83 -8.13 -2.59
N ALA A 463 18.73 -8.03 -1.62
CA ALA A 463 18.45 -7.44 -0.31
C ALA A 463 18.23 -5.93 -0.38
N ILE A 464 19.04 -5.22 -1.18
CA ILE A 464 18.90 -3.79 -1.45
C ILE A 464 17.50 -3.49 -2.01
N GLN A 465 17.06 -4.26 -3.01
CA GLN A 465 15.75 -4.10 -3.65
C GLN A 465 14.55 -4.28 -2.69
N LYS A 466 14.73 -5.05 -1.60
CA LYS A 466 13.68 -5.28 -0.58
C LYS A 466 13.57 -4.15 0.44
N THR A 467 14.47 -3.17 0.43
CA THR A 467 14.48 -2.07 1.40
C THR A 467 13.36 -1.07 1.08
N PRO A 468 12.47 -0.71 2.03
CA PRO A 468 11.33 0.17 1.78
C PRO A 468 11.74 1.56 1.26
N SER A 469 11.16 1.96 0.12
CA SER A 469 11.27 3.32 -0.40
C SER A 469 10.33 4.24 0.38
N ARG A 470 10.85 5.12 1.23
CA ARG A 470 9.99 6.00 2.06
C ARG A 470 9.40 7.21 1.32
N PHE A 471 9.84 7.51 0.09
CA PHE A 471 9.41 8.70 -0.66
C PHE A 471 9.36 8.53 -2.20
N GLY A 472 9.10 7.33 -2.70
CA GLY A 472 9.10 7.07 -4.16
C GLY A 472 10.48 7.19 -4.82
N LYS A 473 11.55 7.19 -4.02
CA LYS A 473 12.94 7.09 -4.45
C LYS A 473 13.59 5.91 -3.74
N THR A 474 14.25 5.05 -4.49
CA THR A 474 15.04 3.90 -4.01
C THR A 474 16.28 4.41 -3.27
N ASN A 475 16.18 4.60 -1.96
CA ASN A 475 17.37 4.84 -1.13
C ASN A 475 18.12 3.51 -1.00
N LEU A 476 19.23 3.36 -1.73
CA LEU A 476 19.82 2.05 -1.93
C LEU A 476 20.50 1.48 -0.69
N LEU A 477 21.18 2.25 0.16
CA LEU A 477 21.85 1.72 1.37
C LEU A 477 22.08 2.80 2.43
N GLY A 478 21.11 3.05 3.32
CA GLY A 478 21.27 4.02 4.42
C GLY A 478 21.97 3.44 5.65
N ASN A 479 22.98 4.14 6.20
CA ASN A 479 23.49 3.85 7.55
C ASN A 479 22.39 4.12 8.61
N ILE A 480 22.43 3.40 9.72
CA ILE A 480 21.59 3.71 10.89
C ILE A 480 22.24 4.90 11.60
N GLN A 481 21.46 5.94 11.89
CA GLN A 481 21.93 7.23 12.41
C GLN A 481 21.21 7.58 13.73
N ASP A 482 21.84 8.43 14.53
CA ASP A 482 21.19 9.08 15.67
C ASP A 482 20.22 10.19 15.22
N GLN A 483 19.55 10.84 16.18
CA GLN A 483 18.60 11.93 15.91
C GLN A 483 19.25 13.15 15.23
N GLN A 484 20.57 13.28 15.31
CA GLN A 484 21.38 14.35 14.75
C GLN A 484 21.97 13.96 13.37
N GLY A 485 21.66 12.78 12.86
CA GLY A 485 22.14 12.28 11.56
C GLY A 485 23.56 11.68 11.61
N LYS A 486 24.17 11.54 12.79
CA LYS A 486 25.48 10.91 12.93
C LYS A 486 25.35 9.39 12.72
N PRO A 487 26.16 8.78 11.86
CA PRO A 487 26.08 7.34 11.61
C PRO A 487 26.56 6.53 12.83
N LEU A 488 25.70 5.62 13.28
CA LEU A 488 25.92 4.72 14.42
C LEU A 488 26.35 3.32 13.94
N LEU A 489 25.60 2.75 12.99
CA LEU A 489 25.81 1.40 12.45
C LEU A 489 25.80 1.44 10.92
N SER A 490 26.61 0.56 10.32
CA SER A 490 26.69 0.38 8.86
C SER A 490 25.34 0.00 8.24
N TRP A 491 25.12 0.43 7.00
CA TRP A 491 24.06 -0.07 6.12
C TRP A 491 24.02 -1.60 6.02
N ARG A 492 25.15 -2.28 6.20
CA ARG A 492 25.24 -3.75 6.26
C ARG A 492 24.42 -4.31 7.43
N VAL A 493 24.35 -3.60 8.55
CA VAL A 493 23.50 -3.99 9.69
C VAL A 493 22.02 -3.82 9.32
N GLN A 494 21.65 -2.71 8.67
CA GLN A 494 20.27 -2.46 8.24
C GLN A 494 19.76 -3.55 7.28
N LEU A 495 20.62 -4.05 6.39
CA LEU A 495 20.27 -5.08 5.40
C LEU A 495 19.94 -6.45 6.00
N LEU A 496 20.40 -6.75 7.22
CA LEU A 496 20.19 -8.05 7.87
C LEU A 496 18.72 -8.49 7.92
N LYS A 497 17.79 -7.52 7.99
CA LYS A 497 16.33 -7.75 7.92
C LYS A 497 15.88 -8.48 6.65
N TYR A 498 16.60 -8.27 5.55
CA TYR A 498 16.17 -8.66 4.22
C TYR A 498 16.92 -9.89 3.67
N VAL A 499 17.99 -10.30 4.35
CA VAL A 499 18.85 -11.45 4.00
C VAL A 499 18.63 -12.67 4.91
N GLY A 500 17.51 -12.74 5.62
CA GLY A 500 17.22 -13.85 6.54
C GLY A 500 18.05 -13.85 7.83
N GLN A 501 18.72 -12.74 8.16
CA GLN A 501 19.53 -12.56 9.37
C GLN A 501 18.82 -11.65 10.41
N GLY A 502 17.47 -11.64 10.41
CA GLY A 502 16.64 -10.79 11.26
C GLY A 502 16.87 -11.01 12.77
N GLU A 503 17.22 -12.22 13.17
CA GLU A 503 17.60 -12.50 14.56
C GLU A 503 18.85 -11.72 14.97
N LEU A 504 19.90 -11.72 14.14
CA LEU A 504 21.12 -10.95 14.39
C LEU A 504 20.85 -9.45 14.36
N TYR A 505 19.99 -8.98 13.45
CA TYR A 505 19.54 -7.59 13.44
C TYR A 505 18.96 -7.18 14.80
N SER A 506 18.06 -8.01 15.36
CA SER A 506 17.40 -7.73 16.64
C SER A 506 18.34 -7.65 17.84
N LEU A 507 19.57 -8.16 17.71
CA LEU A 507 20.56 -8.14 18.79
C LEU A 507 21.24 -6.79 18.93
N PHE A 508 21.31 -5.96 17.89
CA PHE A 508 21.99 -4.67 17.93
C PHE A 508 21.22 -3.64 18.79
N ARG A 509 21.97 -2.81 19.52
CA ARG A 509 21.44 -1.55 20.07
C ARG A 509 21.58 -0.47 19.01
N HIS A 510 20.46 -0.06 18.45
CA HIS A 510 20.38 0.78 17.25
C HIS A 510 20.63 2.26 17.53
N ASP A 511 20.57 2.63 18.80
CA ASP A 511 20.85 3.93 19.39
C ASP A 511 22.32 4.06 19.88
N GLU A 512 23.09 2.98 19.82
CA GLU A 512 24.50 2.96 20.20
C GLU A 512 25.44 2.83 18.99
N PRO A 513 26.66 3.39 19.04
CA PRO A 513 27.63 3.22 17.97
C PRO A 513 28.11 1.77 17.83
N TRP A 514 28.59 1.40 16.65
CA TRP A 514 29.11 0.07 16.32
C TRP A 514 30.20 -0.46 17.27
N HIS A 515 30.96 0.44 17.91
CA HIS A 515 32.07 0.12 18.82
C HIS A 515 31.69 0.28 20.31
N SER A 516 30.39 0.39 20.64
CA SER A 516 29.97 0.36 22.05
C SER A 516 30.35 -0.96 22.71
N GLU A 517 30.48 -0.96 24.04
CA GLU A 517 30.80 -2.18 24.81
C GLU A 517 29.86 -3.34 24.49
N TYR A 518 28.60 -3.03 24.15
CA TYR A 518 27.59 -4.00 23.75
C TYR A 518 27.70 -4.39 22.27
N ASN A 519 27.63 -3.42 21.34
CA ASN A 519 27.57 -3.71 19.89
C ASN A 519 28.86 -4.34 19.37
N LYS A 520 30.02 -4.05 19.96
CA LYS A 520 31.29 -4.66 19.54
C LYS A 520 31.31 -6.18 19.73
N LYS A 521 30.51 -6.72 20.66
CA LYS A 521 30.37 -8.17 20.89
C LYS A 521 29.77 -8.89 19.67
N LEU A 522 29.06 -8.17 18.79
CA LEU A 522 28.40 -8.70 17.59
C LEU A 522 29.30 -8.73 16.35
N ILE A 523 30.42 -8.01 16.35
CA ILE A 523 31.36 -7.94 15.21
C ILE A 523 31.81 -9.33 14.73
N PRO A 524 32.12 -10.30 15.62
CA PRO A 524 32.52 -11.65 15.20
C PRO A 524 31.43 -12.48 14.52
N LEU A 525 30.17 -12.05 14.58
CA LEU A 525 29.01 -12.74 13.98
C LEU A 525 28.71 -12.25 12.55
N ILE A 526 29.74 -11.75 11.86
CA ILE A 526 29.63 -11.32 10.46
C ILE A 526 29.00 -12.43 9.59
N PRO A 527 27.92 -12.12 8.85
CA PRO A 527 27.39 -13.04 7.84
C PRO A 527 28.42 -13.32 6.74
N SER A 528 28.47 -14.57 6.30
CA SER A 528 29.41 -15.04 5.28
C SER A 528 29.35 -14.27 3.96
N PHE A 529 28.16 -13.84 3.52
CA PHE A 529 28.00 -13.12 2.26
C PHE A 529 28.65 -11.72 2.25
N TYR A 530 28.97 -11.13 3.41
CA TYR A 530 29.76 -9.89 3.50
C TYR A 530 31.27 -10.11 3.39
N ARG A 531 31.73 -11.36 3.43
CA ARG A 531 33.15 -11.70 3.41
C ARG A 531 33.52 -12.34 2.09
N SER A 532 34.63 -11.94 1.50
CA SER A 532 35.15 -12.63 0.32
C SER A 532 35.71 -14.00 0.71
N SER A 533 35.47 -15.02 -0.11
CA SER A 533 36.00 -16.38 0.11
C SER A 533 37.54 -16.44 0.12
N ARG A 534 38.21 -15.46 -0.50
CA ARG A 534 39.69 -15.34 -0.49
C ARG A 534 40.25 -14.56 0.70
N SER A 535 39.37 -13.95 1.50
CA SER A 535 39.78 -13.03 2.55
C SER A 535 40.42 -13.72 3.75
N LYS A 536 41.62 -13.29 4.08
CA LYS A 536 42.35 -13.60 5.31
C LYS A 536 42.26 -12.48 6.34
N ALA A 537 41.39 -11.48 6.11
CA ALA A 537 41.17 -10.38 7.04
C ALA A 537 40.72 -10.91 8.41
N GLY A 538 41.02 -10.11 9.44
CA GLY A 538 40.66 -10.40 10.82
C GLY A 538 39.16 -10.66 11.01
N VAL A 539 38.82 -11.32 12.11
CA VAL A 539 37.43 -11.67 12.45
C VAL A 539 36.54 -10.42 12.43
N GLY A 540 35.40 -10.50 11.73
CA GLY A 540 34.43 -9.41 11.64
C GLY A 540 34.77 -8.32 10.61
N LYS A 541 35.75 -8.54 9.73
CA LYS A 541 36.02 -7.64 8.61
C LYS A 541 35.28 -8.04 7.34
N THR A 542 34.86 -7.03 6.57
CA THR A 542 34.18 -7.18 5.28
C THR A 542 35.04 -6.65 4.12
N ASN A 543 34.95 -7.33 2.97
CA ASN A 543 35.58 -6.91 1.72
C ASN A 543 34.60 -6.20 0.79
N LEU A 544 33.30 -6.18 1.10
CA LEU A 544 32.29 -5.57 0.24
C LEU A 544 32.06 -4.14 0.69
N LEU A 545 32.64 -3.17 -0.01
CA LEU A 545 32.63 -1.76 0.35
C LEU A 545 31.77 -0.95 -0.62
N ALA A 546 30.92 -0.07 -0.10
CA ALA A 546 30.28 0.93 -0.92
C ALA A 546 31.31 1.99 -1.35
N ILE A 547 30.97 2.79 -2.37
CA ILE A 547 31.83 3.90 -2.84
C ILE A 547 31.36 5.20 -2.18
N ARG A 548 32.19 5.79 -1.31
CA ARG A 548 31.82 6.94 -0.47
C ARG A 548 31.56 8.23 -1.24
N ALA A 549 32.23 8.44 -2.37
CA ALA A 549 31.90 9.55 -3.29
C ALA A 549 30.42 9.53 -3.72
N GLN A 550 29.76 8.37 -3.62
CA GLN A 550 28.36 8.16 -3.95
C GLN A 550 27.41 8.23 -2.75
N ARG A 551 27.88 8.78 -1.61
CA ARG A 551 27.10 8.96 -0.36
C ARG A 551 25.68 9.51 -0.53
N PRO A 552 25.33 10.35 -1.52
CA PRO A 552 23.95 10.76 -1.77
C PRO A 552 22.99 9.60 -2.10
N LEU A 553 23.50 8.45 -2.59
CA LEU A 553 22.77 7.17 -2.73
C LEU A 553 22.51 6.45 -1.39
N PHE A 554 23.27 6.83 -0.38
CA PHE A 554 23.44 6.13 0.90
C PHE A 554 23.09 6.99 2.12
N SER A 555 22.65 8.23 1.88
CA SER A 555 22.10 9.10 2.93
C SER A 555 20.77 8.52 3.41
N GLY A 556 20.70 8.25 4.71
CA GLY A 556 19.50 7.80 5.38
C GLY A 556 18.35 8.84 5.33
N PRO A 557 17.31 8.68 6.17
CA PRO A 557 16.16 9.56 6.19
C PRO A 557 16.57 11.04 6.33
N GLY A 558 16.17 11.88 5.36
CA GLY A 558 16.38 13.33 5.42
C GLY A 558 17.59 13.89 4.65
N GLY A 559 18.42 13.05 4.00
CA GLY A 559 19.44 13.55 3.07
C GLY A 559 18.86 13.90 1.69
N GLU A 560 19.31 14.99 1.08
CA GLU A 560 18.95 15.33 -0.29
C GLU A 560 19.45 14.24 -1.25
N SER A 561 18.53 13.48 -1.83
CA SER A 561 18.83 12.58 -2.95
C SER A 561 19.18 13.43 -4.17
N LEU A 562 20.44 13.39 -4.63
CA LEU A 562 20.93 14.12 -5.80
C LEU A 562 20.21 13.76 -7.11
N PHE A 563 19.36 12.73 -7.13
CA PHE A 563 18.65 12.30 -8.33
C PHE A 563 17.27 12.97 -8.41
N ARG A 564 17.15 13.95 -9.32
CA ARG A 564 15.88 14.41 -9.88
C ARG A 564 15.35 13.32 -10.82
N GLY A 565 14.24 12.68 -10.47
CA GLY A 565 13.56 11.70 -11.35
C GLY A 565 13.60 10.23 -10.92
N GLY A 566 14.33 9.87 -9.87
CA GLY A 566 14.24 8.54 -9.25
C GLY A 566 14.97 7.39 -9.99
N GLU A 567 15.62 7.65 -11.13
CA GLU A 567 16.44 6.65 -11.81
C GLU A 567 17.93 6.82 -11.53
N LEU A 568 18.57 5.71 -11.16
CA LEU A 568 20.01 5.61 -11.00
C LEU A 568 20.65 5.39 -12.37
N PRO A 569 21.82 5.96 -12.67
CA PRO A 569 22.51 5.64 -13.92
C PRO A 569 22.97 4.18 -13.84
N GLY A 570 22.28 3.27 -14.52
CA GLY A 570 22.49 1.82 -14.40
C GLY A 570 23.93 1.34 -14.61
N LYS A 571 24.76 2.13 -15.30
CA LYS A 571 26.19 1.86 -15.52
C LYS A 571 27.13 2.32 -14.41
N THR A 572 26.60 2.73 -13.25
CA THR A 572 27.40 3.16 -12.09
C THR A 572 27.59 2.01 -11.13
N ALA A 573 28.84 1.69 -10.78
CA ALA A 573 29.17 0.72 -9.74
C ALA A 573 28.90 1.34 -8.35
N ILE A 574 28.22 0.61 -7.47
CA ILE A 574 27.78 1.06 -6.13
C ILE A 574 28.46 0.33 -4.98
N VAL A 575 28.96 -0.90 -5.22
CA VAL A 575 29.73 -1.71 -4.24
C VAL A 575 30.90 -2.37 -4.96
N VAL A 576 32.07 -2.38 -4.32
CA VAL A 576 33.29 -3.02 -4.82
C VAL A 576 33.79 -4.11 -3.87
N GLU A 577 34.42 -5.14 -4.41
CA GLU A 577 35.20 -6.10 -3.63
C GLU A 577 36.61 -5.54 -3.42
N ALA A 578 36.93 -5.19 -2.18
CA ALA A 578 38.20 -4.61 -1.79
C ALA A 578 39.15 -5.65 -1.17
N PRO A 579 40.48 -5.52 -1.38
CA PRO A 579 41.48 -6.36 -0.71
C PRO A 579 41.44 -6.27 0.81
N ASP A 580 42.03 -7.25 1.49
CA ASP A 580 42.08 -7.31 2.96
C ASP A 580 42.72 -6.08 3.62
N ALA A 581 43.63 -5.40 2.92
CA ALA A 581 44.26 -4.16 3.37
C ALA A 581 43.26 -2.99 3.53
N LEU A 582 42.16 -3.01 2.76
CA LEU A 582 41.08 -2.03 2.80
C LEU A 582 39.86 -2.51 3.59
N ALA A 583 39.86 -3.76 4.07
CA ALA A 583 38.73 -4.34 4.77
C ALA A 583 38.47 -3.65 6.13
N VAL A 584 37.21 -3.24 6.33
CA VAL A 584 36.72 -2.55 7.54
C VAL A 584 35.87 -3.49 8.40
N GLU A 585 35.63 -3.14 9.66
CA GLU A 585 34.64 -3.85 10.48
C GLU A 585 33.25 -3.73 9.85
N TRP A 586 32.54 -4.85 9.65
CA TRP A 586 31.28 -4.83 8.89
C TRP A 586 30.15 -4.00 9.51
N THR A 587 30.22 -3.77 10.83
CA THR A 587 29.26 -2.93 11.56
C THR A 587 29.62 -1.45 11.55
N LYS A 588 30.87 -1.10 11.20
CA LYS A 588 31.37 0.27 11.15
C LYS A 588 30.81 0.97 9.90
N PRO A 589 30.22 2.17 10.02
CA PRO A 589 29.71 2.95 8.89
C PRO A 589 30.86 3.61 8.11
N ASP A 590 31.73 2.78 7.56
CA ASP A 590 32.91 3.16 6.78
C ASP A 590 32.99 2.27 5.53
N ASP A 591 33.61 2.82 4.49
CA ASP A 591 33.52 2.33 3.11
C ASP A 591 34.72 2.87 2.30
N TRP A 592 34.85 2.47 1.04
CA TRP A 592 35.98 2.88 0.21
C TRP A 592 35.77 4.28 -0.37
N GLU A 593 36.79 5.13 -0.34
CA GLU A 593 36.75 6.48 -0.88
C GLU A 593 37.43 6.51 -2.25
N TYR A 594 36.72 7.04 -3.25
CA TYR A 594 37.28 7.31 -4.57
C TYR A 594 37.95 8.68 -4.53
N GLU A 595 39.27 8.73 -4.37
CA GLU A 595 40.02 9.99 -4.29
C GLU A 595 40.44 10.48 -5.69
N SER A 596 40.84 9.55 -6.56
CA SER A 596 41.30 9.78 -7.94
C SER A 596 41.39 8.46 -8.70
N ASP A 597 41.59 8.49 -10.01
CA ASP A 597 41.77 7.29 -10.84
C ASP A 597 42.91 6.39 -10.31
N ASN A 598 43.98 6.97 -9.77
CA ASN A 598 45.09 6.23 -9.16
C ASN A 598 44.67 5.45 -7.90
N SER A 599 43.62 5.88 -7.20
CA SER A 599 43.12 5.16 -6.01
C SER A 599 42.54 3.78 -6.36
N ILE A 600 42.11 3.59 -7.61
CA ILE A 600 41.57 2.32 -8.14
C ILE A 600 42.62 1.21 -8.08
N GLU A 601 43.90 1.54 -8.24
CA GLU A 601 45.00 0.55 -8.17
C GLU A 601 45.00 -0.22 -6.84
N ARG A 602 44.50 0.40 -5.77
CA ARG A 602 44.37 -0.23 -4.44
C ARG A 602 43.31 -1.32 -4.39
N LEU A 603 42.43 -1.43 -5.39
CA LEU A 603 41.42 -2.49 -5.49
C LEU A 603 41.95 -3.75 -6.19
N PHE A 604 43.08 -3.65 -6.91
CA PHE A 604 43.68 -4.78 -7.63
C PHE A 604 44.49 -5.71 -6.72
N GLY A 605 44.88 -6.86 -7.26
CA GLY A 605 45.76 -7.83 -6.61
C GLY A 605 45.08 -8.78 -5.61
N PHE A 606 43.79 -8.60 -5.33
CA PHE A 606 43.01 -9.52 -4.52
C PHE A 606 42.35 -10.64 -5.34
N GLN A 607 41.77 -10.30 -6.48
CA GLN A 607 41.44 -11.27 -7.54
C GLN A 607 42.56 -11.27 -8.60
N PRO A 608 42.79 -12.40 -9.30
CA PRO A 608 43.90 -12.53 -10.24
C PRO A 608 43.84 -11.57 -11.43
N ASP A 609 42.64 -11.21 -11.89
CA ASP A 609 42.43 -10.49 -13.14
C ASP A 609 41.68 -9.15 -12.96
N GLY A 610 41.56 -8.63 -11.73
CA GLY A 610 40.80 -7.40 -11.45
C GLY A 610 40.12 -7.34 -10.08
N PHE A 611 38.92 -6.76 -10.02
CA PHE A 611 38.04 -6.77 -8.85
C PHE A 611 36.57 -6.84 -9.26
N TYR A 612 35.71 -7.41 -8.41
CA TYR A 612 34.27 -7.44 -8.67
C TYR A 612 33.59 -6.13 -8.26
N ALA A 613 32.63 -5.68 -9.06
CA ALA A 613 31.79 -4.54 -8.76
C ALA A 613 30.31 -4.87 -9.00
N LEU A 614 29.45 -4.41 -8.10
CA LEU A 614 27.98 -4.42 -8.24
C LEU A 614 27.52 -3.06 -8.76
N PHE A 615 26.73 -3.05 -9.81
CA PHE A 615 26.20 -1.87 -10.48
C PHE A 615 24.78 -1.53 -10.01
N ALA A 616 24.39 -0.27 -10.21
CA ALA A 616 23.09 0.28 -9.82
C ALA A 616 21.90 -0.32 -10.59
N ASP A 617 22.15 -1.10 -11.65
CA ASP A 617 21.16 -1.91 -12.38
C ASP A 617 21.10 -3.37 -11.90
N GLY A 618 21.92 -3.74 -10.91
CA GLY A 618 22.03 -5.09 -10.38
C GLY A 618 23.04 -5.99 -11.10
N LYS A 619 23.72 -5.49 -12.13
CA LYS A 619 24.76 -6.25 -12.81
C LYS A 619 25.98 -6.41 -11.90
N VAL A 620 26.58 -7.59 -11.91
CA VAL A 620 27.87 -7.84 -11.24
C VAL A 620 28.91 -8.14 -12.31
N GLU A 621 29.98 -7.36 -12.35
CA GLU A 621 31.07 -7.54 -13.32
C GLU A 621 32.42 -7.66 -12.63
N LEU A 622 33.32 -8.42 -13.24
CA LEU A 622 34.75 -8.37 -12.96
C LEU A 622 35.36 -7.23 -13.77
N ILE A 623 35.79 -6.16 -13.10
CA ILE A 623 36.48 -5.04 -13.72
C ILE A 623 37.96 -5.43 -13.86
N SER A 624 38.45 -5.56 -15.09
CA SER A 624 39.80 -6.03 -15.37
C SER A 624 40.87 -5.00 -15.01
N ASP A 625 41.97 -5.47 -14.43
CA ASP A 625 43.19 -4.69 -14.18
C ASP A 625 43.91 -4.22 -15.47
N LYS A 626 43.57 -4.80 -16.62
CA LYS A 626 44.07 -4.38 -17.94
C LYS A 626 43.29 -3.19 -18.52
N LYS A 627 42.17 -2.81 -17.92
CA LYS A 627 41.34 -1.71 -18.39
C LYS A 627 41.96 -0.37 -17.95
N PRO A 628 41.99 0.67 -18.81
CA PRO A 628 42.49 1.99 -18.43
C PRO A 628 41.79 2.55 -17.19
N LEU A 629 42.57 3.15 -16.27
CA LEU A 629 42.04 3.65 -14.99
C LEU A 629 40.98 4.74 -15.17
N ASP A 630 41.07 5.56 -16.21
CA ASP A 630 40.09 6.60 -16.52
C ASP A 630 38.74 6.01 -16.95
N GLU A 631 38.75 4.91 -17.69
CA GLU A 631 37.53 4.20 -18.05
C GLU A 631 36.87 3.50 -16.84
N ILE A 632 37.68 2.96 -15.93
CA ILE A 632 37.17 2.41 -14.66
C ILE A 632 36.64 3.55 -13.79
N GLY A 633 37.34 4.68 -13.75
CA GLY A 633 36.94 5.87 -13.01
C GLY A 633 35.57 6.40 -13.41
N ARG A 634 35.22 6.36 -14.71
CA ARG A 634 33.87 6.69 -15.20
C ARG A 634 32.77 5.77 -14.67
N MET A 635 33.09 4.53 -14.30
CA MET A 635 32.13 3.58 -13.72
C MET A 635 31.96 3.78 -12.20
N LEU A 636 33.00 4.29 -11.53
CA LEU A 636 33.05 4.45 -10.07
C LEU A 636 32.69 5.87 -9.59
N ASN A 637 32.77 6.88 -10.47
CA ASN A 637 32.46 8.28 -10.17
C ASN A 637 31.11 8.71 -10.77
N LEU A 638 30.28 9.38 -9.95
CA LEU A 638 28.96 9.88 -10.33
C LEU A 638 28.99 11.12 -11.24
N GLU A 639 30.10 11.86 -11.29
CA GLU A 639 30.19 13.12 -12.04
C GLU A 639 30.21 12.94 -13.58
N ASN A 640 30.38 11.72 -14.08
CA ASN A 640 30.45 11.42 -15.52
C ASN A 640 29.12 10.90 -16.09
N GLY A 641 28.01 11.54 -15.74
CA GLY A 641 26.75 11.39 -16.49
C GLY A 641 26.96 11.72 -17.98
N PRO A 642 26.11 11.20 -18.90
CA PRO A 642 26.33 11.36 -20.33
C PRO A 642 26.45 12.85 -20.66
N THR A 643 27.62 13.25 -21.19
CA THR A 643 27.82 14.52 -21.85
C THR A 643 26.67 14.69 -22.83
N ASN A 644 25.90 15.78 -22.70
CA ASN A 644 24.93 16.18 -23.70
C ASN A 644 25.61 16.10 -25.07
N MET A 645 25.27 15.08 -25.86
CA MET A 645 25.53 15.11 -27.30
C MET A 645 24.53 16.10 -27.87
N SER A 646 24.92 17.37 -27.84
CA SER A 646 24.42 18.36 -28.77
C SER A 646 24.82 17.92 -30.18
N GLN A 647 23.86 17.37 -30.92
CA GLN A 647 23.63 17.64 -32.34
C GLN A 647 22.18 17.31 -32.68
#